data_AF-A0A5A7SFP8-F1
#
_entry.id   AF-A0A5A7SFP8-F1
#
_cell.length_a   1.000
_cell.length_b   1.000
_cell.length_c   1.000
_cell.angle_alpha   90.00
_cell.angle_beta   90.00
_cell.angle_gamma   90.00
#
_symmetry.space_group_name_H-M   'P 1'
#
loop_
_entity.id
_entity.type
_entity.pdbx_description
1 polymer ?
#
loop_
_entity_poly.entity_id
_entity_poly.type
_entity_poly.pdbx_seq_one_letter_code
_entity_poly.pdbx_strand_id
1 'polypeptide(L)'
;MTVDRRSRLGWSGVRDRPTSPDCAGSDVSVALDHLVLGVRDLDRSVREFRAAGFDVSEGVHTSPIVSARVLLDGSYVELVSFGTTRSGSATRLLSRTPIRPALLFGGNESGGSLSDSTGFMAAVVRVGDRCVRIDATDPAQPTTVQRSPNEPTIATKACVAAVTVTVTDLDRAADRYRAMLGDPIAPRRWQLGDTVLVLESGSAPRIRVHLKSERLPLSAVTMDLTSTADDPGDDAVARLSAAVQIRTVSYDDRTTIDDAEFVELGMLIEKSFPRVHSELTLEKFAHSRLYTWHGRDRDRVGALFLAHLDVVPVDDAELWTHPPFAGVIDDEFIWGRGTIDDKSRAFALLEAVEASLADGFTPATTLMFALGHDEEIGGDRGAAVIAEQLRSRGVRAELLLDEGGVITTGIVDDVDRPVASIMVGEKGFVTIRLSTTDPGGHSSMPGKETAVGRIARAVAALQDHQLPIRVIPAVVDMVKLLAPFMSEPKRTVLGLGTKALPAVIARILTARPSTGALVRTTTAPTVIRGGVKDNVLPQLAEALVNFRILPGETIADVEAHCRKVIDDKLVKLETMQNMLAEPSPVTASDSPEFAFIADTVRTLVPDVAVTTGLVPGATDSRHYNDVFAARFNFAPIVFEQADIDRIHGFDERLSRINYGRLIRFDRLLFEKLGSS
;
A
#
# COMPACT_ATOMS: atom_id res chain seq x y z
N MET A 1 -40.70 -1.93 50.82
CA MET A 1 -39.66 -1.35 51.70
C MET A 1 -38.64 -0.71 50.76
N THR A 2 -38.62 0.59 50.48
CA THR A 2 -39.07 1.76 51.29
C THR A 2 -38.32 1.77 52.64
N VAL A 3 -37.56 2.81 53.00
CA VAL A 3 -37.98 4.22 53.09
C VAL A 3 -36.90 5.22 52.64
N ASP A 4 -37.30 6.06 51.66
CA ASP A 4 -36.85 7.44 51.40
C ASP A 4 -37.28 8.39 52.54
N ARG A 5 -36.40 9.30 53.01
CA ARG A 5 -36.67 10.75 53.23
C ARG A 5 -35.45 11.51 53.81
N ARG A 6 -34.96 12.62 53.21
CA ARG A 6 -35.50 14.02 53.20
C ARG A 6 -35.55 14.62 54.62
N SER A 7 -35.09 15.83 54.96
CA SER A 7 -34.94 17.13 54.24
C SER A 7 -34.34 18.19 55.22
N ARG A 8 -34.36 19.54 55.11
CA ARG A 8 -35.15 20.54 54.33
C ARG A 8 -34.57 21.98 54.48
N LEU A 9 -35.05 22.93 53.64
CA LEU A 9 -35.00 24.43 53.77
C LEU A 9 -33.63 25.11 53.48
N GLY A 10 -33.51 26.31 52.87
CA GLY A 10 -34.50 27.23 52.22
C GLY A 10 -34.98 28.39 53.11
N TRP A 11 -35.06 29.67 52.69
CA TRP A 11 -34.87 30.30 51.36
C TRP A 11 -34.67 31.85 51.49
N SER A 12 -34.58 32.58 50.35
CA SER A 12 -34.48 34.06 50.17
C SER A 12 -33.08 34.74 50.29
N GLY A 13 -32.69 35.72 49.45
CA GLY A 13 -33.18 36.06 48.09
C GLY A 13 -32.89 37.50 47.60
N VAL A 14 -32.48 37.66 46.31
CA VAL A 14 -32.49 38.92 45.49
C VAL A 14 -31.44 39.99 45.93
N ARG A 15 -30.66 40.73 45.10
CA ARG A 15 -30.35 40.89 43.64
C ARG A 15 -29.05 41.77 43.52
N ASP A 16 -28.37 42.09 42.41
CA ASP A 16 -28.27 41.61 41.00
C ASP A 16 -26.93 42.11 40.38
N ARG A 17 -26.35 41.38 39.39
CA ARG A 17 -25.29 41.79 38.40
C ARG A 17 -23.89 42.28 38.89
N PRO A 18 -22.83 42.26 38.03
CA PRO A 18 -22.39 41.10 37.24
C PRO A 18 -20.84 40.88 37.18
N THR A 19 -20.43 39.61 37.06
CA THR A 19 -19.26 39.07 36.31
C THR A 19 -17.88 39.78 36.29
N SER A 20 -16.85 39.13 36.86
CA SER A 20 -15.69 38.65 36.09
C SER A 20 -14.91 37.56 36.85
N PRO A 21 -14.62 36.38 36.27
CA PRO A 21 -13.72 35.38 36.84
C PRO A 21 -12.34 35.43 36.17
N ASP A 22 -11.27 35.18 36.94
CA ASP A 22 -9.91 35.00 36.40
C ASP A 22 -9.61 33.51 36.11
N CYS A 23 -8.69 33.24 35.18
CA CYS A 23 -8.44 31.88 34.65
C CYS A 23 -7.98 30.87 35.73
N ALA A 24 -8.79 29.84 35.96
CA ALA A 24 -8.32 28.54 36.45
C ALA A 24 -8.05 27.63 35.24
N GLY A 25 -6.78 27.43 34.88
CA GLY A 25 -6.39 26.59 33.74
C GLY A 25 -6.53 25.11 34.05
N SER A 26 -7.29 24.38 33.25
CA SER A 26 -7.28 22.91 33.23
C SER A 26 -6.18 22.41 32.30
N ASP A 27 -5.34 21.48 32.76
CA ASP A 27 -4.36 20.81 31.91
C ASP A 27 -5.06 20.04 30.78
N VAL A 28 -4.55 20.19 29.55
CA VAL A 28 -5.04 19.46 28.37
C VAL A 28 -3.92 18.54 27.90
N SER A 29 -4.12 17.23 28.09
CA SER A 29 -3.23 16.22 27.53
C SER A 29 -3.61 15.96 26.08
N VAL A 30 -2.64 16.10 25.17
CA VAL A 30 -2.77 15.80 23.73
C VAL A 30 -1.60 14.90 23.37
N ALA A 31 -1.88 13.77 22.72
CA ALA A 31 -0.83 12.96 22.11
C ALA A 31 -0.28 13.70 20.88
N LEU A 32 1.04 13.76 20.75
CA LEU A 32 1.71 14.13 19.51
C LEU A 32 2.35 12.85 18.97
N ASP A 33 1.67 12.20 18.02
CA ASP A 33 2.00 10.85 17.59
C ASP A 33 3.34 10.75 16.84
N HIS A 34 3.91 11.88 16.41
CA HIS A 34 5.16 11.94 15.65
C HIS A 34 6.16 12.96 16.22
N LEU A 35 6.99 12.51 17.18
CA LEU A 35 8.26 13.14 17.55
C LEU A 35 9.39 12.11 17.37
N VAL A 36 10.02 12.09 16.20
CA VAL A 36 11.14 11.18 15.92
C VAL A 36 12.46 11.81 16.39
N LEU A 37 13.08 11.18 17.39
CA LEU A 37 14.40 11.53 17.92
C LEU A 37 15.45 10.53 17.42
N GLY A 38 16.26 10.96 16.45
CA GLY A 38 17.32 10.14 15.85
C GLY A 38 18.72 10.54 16.35
N VAL A 39 19.55 9.55 16.63
CA VAL A 39 21.02 9.70 16.70
C VAL A 39 21.58 9.27 15.35
N ARG A 40 22.23 10.19 14.61
CA ARG A 40 22.79 9.88 13.28
C ARG A 40 24.26 9.48 13.34
N ASP A 41 24.64 8.65 12.37
CA ASP A 41 26.03 8.42 12.01
C ASP A 41 26.69 9.75 11.59
N LEU A 42 27.83 10.04 12.21
CA LEU A 42 28.52 11.32 12.10
C LEU A 42 29.16 11.48 10.71
N ASP A 43 29.75 10.43 10.16
CA ASP A 43 30.44 10.47 8.88
C ASP A 43 29.46 10.47 7.70
N ARG A 44 28.30 9.79 7.80
CA ARG A 44 27.18 9.90 6.85
C ARG A 44 26.69 11.35 6.80
N SER A 45 26.43 11.94 7.97
CA SER A 45 25.97 13.33 8.07
C SER A 45 26.99 14.32 7.46
N VAL A 46 28.29 14.15 7.74
CA VAL A 46 29.36 15.00 7.16
C VAL A 46 29.48 14.83 5.64
N ARG A 47 29.27 13.62 5.10
CA ARG A 47 29.20 13.39 3.64
C ARG A 47 27.99 14.11 3.01
N GLU A 48 26.82 14.00 3.62
CA GLU A 48 25.57 14.65 3.16
C GLU A 48 25.70 16.19 3.16
N PHE A 49 26.27 16.80 4.21
CA PHE A 49 26.53 18.25 4.24
C PHE A 49 27.56 18.70 3.18
N ARG A 50 28.63 17.93 2.96
CA ARG A 50 29.61 18.25 1.90
C ARG A 50 29.00 18.13 0.50
N ALA A 51 28.14 17.14 0.27
CA ALA A 51 27.41 16.99 -0.99
C ALA A 51 26.43 18.16 -1.25
N ALA A 52 25.83 18.73 -0.20
CA ALA A 52 25.00 19.93 -0.27
C ALA A 52 25.79 21.25 -0.49
N GLY A 53 27.12 21.18 -0.65
CA GLY A 53 27.98 22.33 -0.97
C GLY A 53 28.53 23.10 0.24
N PHE A 54 28.51 22.50 1.43
CA PHE A 54 29.01 23.12 2.66
C PHE A 54 30.44 22.67 3.01
N ASP A 55 31.30 23.63 3.34
CA ASP A 55 32.66 23.36 3.82
C ASP A 55 32.64 22.98 5.31
N VAL A 56 32.85 21.69 5.58
CA VAL A 56 32.89 21.12 6.93
C VAL A 56 34.36 20.88 7.30
N SER A 57 34.94 21.84 8.01
CA SER A 57 36.33 21.83 8.49
C SER A 57 36.60 20.69 9.48
N GLU A 58 37.81 20.13 9.44
CA GLU A 58 38.28 19.11 10.38
C GLU A 58 38.13 19.57 11.84
N GLY A 59 37.32 18.86 12.63
CA GLY A 59 37.05 19.21 14.03
C GLY A 59 35.71 18.71 14.57
N VAL A 60 34.72 18.46 13.71
CA VAL A 60 33.37 17.97 14.10
C VAL A 60 33.36 16.44 14.27
N HIS A 61 34.30 15.89 15.05
CA HIS A 61 34.59 14.44 15.09
C HIS A 61 34.33 13.75 16.44
N THR A 62 33.70 14.43 17.42
CA THR A 62 33.72 14.00 18.83
C THR A 62 32.37 14.05 19.56
N SER A 63 31.24 14.12 18.84
CA SER A 63 29.90 14.09 19.48
C SER A 63 28.83 13.53 18.54
N PRO A 64 27.87 12.73 19.06
CA PRO A 64 26.73 12.25 18.28
C PRO A 64 25.83 13.41 17.86
N ILE A 65 25.34 13.37 16.62
CA ILE A 65 24.35 14.33 16.13
C ILE A 65 22.97 13.86 16.58
N VAL A 66 22.28 14.69 17.37
CA VAL A 66 20.87 14.50 17.73
C VAL A 66 20.03 15.30 16.75
N SER A 67 19.18 14.62 15.99
CA SER A 67 18.20 15.23 15.09
C SER A 67 16.78 14.95 15.57
N ALA A 68 15.97 16.00 15.70
CA ALA A 68 14.54 15.90 15.98
C ALA A 68 13.74 16.42 14.77
N ARG A 69 12.76 15.66 14.28
CA ARG A 69 11.77 16.17 13.30
C ARG A 69 10.50 16.59 14.04
N VAL A 70 9.97 17.76 13.68
CA VAL A 70 8.70 18.30 14.19
C VAL A 70 7.88 18.79 13.00
N LEU A 71 6.62 18.35 12.90
CA LEU A 71 5.68 18.84 11.89
C LEU A 71 5.04 20.15 12.38
N LEU A 72 5.14 21.22 11.59
CA LEU A 72 4.55 22.54 11.88
C LEU A 72 3.89 23.09 10.60
N ASP A 73 2.60 23.44 10.67
CA ASP A 73 1.79 23.92 9.54
C ASP A 73 2.01 23.13 8.22
N GLY A 74 1.92 21.80 8.31
CA GLY A 74 2.11 20.88 7.17
C GLY A 74 3.55 20.79 6.64
N SER A 75 4.52 21.42 7.31
CA SER A 75 5.94 21.43 6.93
C SER A 75 6.80 20.74 7.98
N TYR A 76 7.62 19.77 7.56
CA TYR A 76 8.60 19.14 8.45
C TYR A 76 9.77 20.09 8.74
N VAL A 77 10.00 20.39 10.02
CA VAL A 77 11.15 21.14 10.51
C VAL A 77 12.12 20.17 11.18
N GLU A 78 13.33 20.05 10.62
CA GLU A 78 14.40 19.22 11.18
C GLU A 78 15.34 20.08 12.04
N LEU A 79 15.37 19.79 13.34
CA LEU A 79 16.21 20.45 14.33
C LEU A 79 17.45 19.59 14.59
N VAL A 80 18.63 20.08 14.20
CA VAL A 80 19.91 19.36 14.31
C VAL A 80 20.79 20.01 15.38
N SER A 81 21.21 19.23 16.38
CA SER A 81 22.08 19.67 17.47
C SER A 81 23.49 19.13 17.31
N PHE A 82 24.49 20.01 17.34
CA PHE A 82 25.91 19.68 17.29
C PHE A 82 26.58 19.92 18.66
N GLY A 83 27.34 18.94 19.14
CA GLY A 83 28.25 19.12 20.28
C GLY A 83 29.63 19.59 19.80
N THR A 84 30.12 20.72 20.31
CA THR A 84 31.48 21.21 20.06
C THR A 84 32.32 21.17 21.33
N THR A 85 33.46 20.48 21.30
CA THR A 85 34.31 20.24 22.48
C THR A 85 35.72 20.79 22.31
N ARG A 86 35.87 22.07 21.93
CA ARG A 86 37.13 22.82 22.03
C ARG A 86 36.92 24.33 22.06
N SER A 87 37.68 25.02 22.90
CA SER A 87 37.91 26.46 22.81
C SER A 87 38.97 26.75 21.74
N GLY A 88 38.75 27.75 20.89
CA GLY A 88 39.81 28.36 20.07
C GLY A 88 39.99 27.85 18.63
N SER A 89 38.93 27.75 17.82
CA SER A 89 39.03 27.83 16.34
C SER A 89 37.68 28.19 15.71
N ALA A 90 37.63 29.22 14.86
CA ALA A 90 36.38 29.70 14.25
C ALA A 90 36.09 29.03 12.90
N THR A 91 35.08 28.16 12.84
CA THR A 91 34.57 27.58 11.59
C THR A 91 33.62 28.55 10.90
N ARG A 92 33.87 28.86 9.61
CA ARG A 92 32.98 29.67 8.77
C ARG A 92 32.34 28.83 7.66
N LEU A 93 31.03 28.66 7.74
CA LEU A 93 30.22 28.14 6.64
C LEU A 93 29.90 29.29 5.65
N LEU A 94 30.26 29.12 4.38
CA LEU A 94 30.00 30.09 3.31
C LEU A 94 29.51 29.38 2.04
N SER A 95 28.25 29.60 1.66
CA SER A 95 27.74 29.20 0.33
C SER A 95 28.19 30.20 -0.76
N ARG A 96 28.32 29.71 -2.00
CA ARG A 96 28.57 30.52 -3.20
C ARG A 96 27.49 30.37 -4.29
N THR A 97 26.35 29.75 -3.98
CA THR A 97 25.29 29.42 -4.95
C THR A 97 23.89 29.57 -4.34
N PRO A 98 22.83 29.80 -5.15
CA PRO A 98 21.45 29.67 -4.70
C PRO A 98 21.09 28.17 -4.54
N ILE A 99 20.62 27.76 -3.36
CA ILE A 99 20.48 26.33 -2.99
C ILE A 99 19.07 26.06 -2.44
N ARG A 100 18.60 24.81 -2.64
CA ARG A 100 17.35 24.23 -2.07
C ARG A 100 17.52 23.92 -0.55
N PRO A 101 16.53 23.42 0.21
CA PRO A 101 16.50 23.68 1.65
C PRO A 101 17.61 22.99 2.45
N ALA A 102 18.38 23.80 3.18
CA ALA A 102 19.21 23.39 4.31
C ALA A 102 19.22 24.55 5.33
N LEU A 103 19.10 24.24 6.62
CA LEU A 103 19.06 25.23 7.70
C LEU A 103 20.28 25.00 8.59
N LEU A 104 21.18 25.98 8.67
CA LEU A 104 22.49 25.86 9.33
C LEU A 104 22.74 27.03 10.28
N PHE A 105 23.43 26.72 11.39
CA PHE A 105 23.85 27.69 12.39
C PHE A 105 25.33 28.04 12.19
N GLY A 106 25.69 29.29 12.47
CA GLY A 106 27.09 29.76 12.46
C GLY A 106 27.28 30.87 13.47
N GLY A 107 28.22 30.70 14.40
CA GLY A 107 28.55 31.68 15.42
C GLY A 107 29.67 32.62 15.00
N ASN A 108 29.71 33.82 15.57
CA ASN A 108 30.84 34.74 15.47
C ASN A 108 30.84 35.69 16.68
N GLU A 109 31.92 35.70 17.47
CA GLU A 109 32.00 36.47 18.72
C GLU A 109 32.40 37.94 18.51
N SER A 110 32.02 38.80 19.46
CA SER A 110 32.60 40.13 19.67
C SER A 110 33.39 40.13 20.98
N GLY A 111 34.71 40.26 20.91
CA GLY A 111 35.59 39.99 22.06
C GLY A 111 35.55 41.02 23.20
N GLY A 112 35.63 40.51 24.42
CA GLY A 112 35.85 41.25 25.67
C GLY A 112 36.16 40.24 26.79
N SER A 113 37.18 40.50 27.60
CA SER A 113 37.66 39.52 28.58
C SER A 113 36.89 39.58 29.91
N LEU A 114 36.15 38.52 30.25
CA LEU A 114 36.15 37.82 31.56
C LEU A 114 35.08 36.71 31.58
N SER A 115 35.20 35.83 32.57
CA SER A 115 34.36 34.65 32.90
C SER A 115 32.89 34.65 32.46
N ASP A 116 32.45 33.47 32.00
CA ASP A 116 31.05 33.02 31.82
C ASP A 116 30.18 33.83 30.85
N SER A 117 30.26 33.47 29.55
CA SER A 117 29.36 33.95 28.51
C SER A 117 28.75 32.79 27.70
N THR A 118 27.42 32.68 27.71
CA THR A 118 26.67 31.80 26.81
C THR A 118 26.47 32.50 25.47
N GLY A 119 27.01 31.92 24.39
CA GLY A 119 26.89 32.50 23.04
C GLY A 119 25.44 32.60 22.55
N PHE A 120 25.08 33.74 21.96
CA PHE A 120 23.74 34.01 21.43
C PHE A 120 23.49 33.25 20.12
N MET A 121 22.27 32.72 19.97
CA MET A 121 21.77 32.07 18.75
C MET A 121 20.89 33.04 17.96
N ALA A 122 21.10 33.12 16.64
CA ALA A 122 20.14 33.72 15.71
C ALA A 122 19.63 32.62 14.76
N ALA A 123 18.34 32.66 14.45
CA ALA A 123 17.68 31.69 13.56
C ALA A 123 17.22 32.35 12.26
N VAL A 124 17.10 31.56 11.19
CA VAL A 124 16.44 31.99 9.95
C VAL A 124 15.40 30.93 9.59
N VAL A 125 14.12 31.29 9.72
CA VAL A 125 12.98 30.40 9.50
C VAL A 125 12.34 30.75 8.15
N ARG A 126 11.99 29.74 7.34
CA ARG A 126 11.20 29.95 6.13
C ARG A 126 9.71 29.76 6.47
N VAL A 127 8.88 30.71 6.09
CA VAL A 127 7.41 30.62 6.22
C VAL A 127 6.82 30.74 4.82
N GLY A 128 6.28 29.63 4.32
CA GLY A 128 5.93 29.48 2.90
C GLY A 128 7.14 29.80 2.01
N ASP A 129 7.01 30.80 1.14
CA ASP A 129 8.08 31.17 0.23
C ASP A 129 9.20 32.05 0.80
N ARG A 130 8.97 32.71 1.95
CA ARG A 130 9.82 33.80 2.44
C ARG A 130 10.72 33.34 3.59
N CYS A 131 11.99 33.74 3.56
CA CYS A 131 12.90 33.59 4.69
C CYS A 131 12.80 34.78 5.65
N VAL A 132 12.71 34.52 6.94
CA VAL A 132 12.62 35.50 8.03
C VAL A 132 13.74 35.25 9.02
N ARG A 133 14.58 36.27 9.26
CA ARG A 133 15.60 36.25 10.31
C ARG A 133 14.97 36.57 11.67
N ILE A 134 15.31 35.79 12.68
CA ILE A 134 14.87 35.95 14.08
C ILE A 134 16.13 36.00 14.95
N ASP A 135 16.48 37.20 15.39
CA ASP A 135 17.55 37.43 16.37
C ASP A 135 16.98 37.27 17.79
N ALA A 136 17.64 36.47 18.65
CA ALA A 136 17.21 36.28 20.02
C ALA A 136 17.58 37.47 20.91
N THR A 137 16.59 38.12 21.50
CA THR A 137 16.79 39.23 22.46
C THR A 137 16.60 38.77 23.90
N ASP A 138 17.44 39.31 24.79
CA ASP A 138 17.35 39.14 26.24
C ASP A 138 16.14 39.92 26.82
N PRO A 139 15.23 39.28 27.58
CA PRO A 139 14.14 39.98 28.28
C PRO A 139 14.58 41.01 29.33
N ALA A 140 15.85 41.02 29.75
CA ALA A 140 16.32 41.79 30.91
C ALA A 140 16.81 43.23 30.63
N GLN A 141 16.85 43.71 29.38
CA GLN A 141 17.26 45.10 29.07
C GLN A 141 16.17 45.92 28.35
N PRO A 142 15.73 47.07 28.92
CA PRO A 142 14.75 47.95 28.28
C PRO A 142 15.42 48.83 27.21
N THR A 143 15.49 48.35 25.97
CA THR A 143 15.89 49.17 24.83
C THR A 143 14.82 50.23 24.52
N THR A 144 15.11 51.48 24.89
CA THR A 144 14.20 52.63 24.75
C THR A 144 13.99 53.03 23.28
N VAL A 145 13.07 52.37 22.59
CA VAL A 145 12.59 52.82 21.27
C VAL A 145 11.64 54.01 21.45
N GLN A 146 12.01 55.17 20.90
CA GLN A 146 11.14 56.35 20.89
C GLN A 146 9.88 56.06 20.06
N ARG A 147 8.69 56.22 20.66
CA ARG A 147 7.41 56.12 19.94
C ARG A 147 7.16 57.36 19.09
N SER A 148 6.78 57.14 17.83
CA SER A 148 5.97 58.14 17.10
C SER A 148 4.54 58.11 17.67
N PRO A 149 3.90 59.25 17.97
CA PRO A 149 2.61 59.27 18.66
C PRO A 149 1.43 59.23 17.68
N ASN A 150 0.92 58.03 17.38
CA ASN A 150 -0.51 57.78 17.06
C ASN A 150 -0.79 56.28 16.82
N GLU A 151 -1.18 55.54 17.87
CA GLU A 151 -2.11 54.40 17.81
C GLU A 151 -2.50 53.95 19.24
N PRO A 152 -3.73 53.44 19.47
CA PRO A 152 -4.23 53.14 20.81
C PRO A 152 -3.82 51.75 21.32
N THR A 153 -3.40 51.67 22.59
CA THR A 153 -3.07 50.40 23.24
C THR A 153 -4.33 49.58 23.54
N ILE A 154 -4.47 48.39 22.94
CA ILE A 154 -5.39 47.34 23.40
C ILE A 154 -4.60 46.34 24.25
N ALA A 155 -5.12 45.96 25.41
CA ALA A 155 -4.49 44.99 26.30
C ALA A 155 -5.32 43.70 26.36
N THR A 156 -4.88 42.64 25.67
CA THR A 156 -5.46 41.30 25.79
C THR A 156 -4.74 40.48 26.86
N LYS A 157 -5.50 39.96 27.85
CA LYS A 157 -5.04 38.88 28.75
C LYS A 157 -5.00 37.58 27.95
N ALA A 158 -3.81 37.14 27.51
CA ALA A 158 -3.65 35.81 26.95
C ALA A 158 -3.73 34.74 28.05
N CYS A 159 -4.70 33.83 27.97
CA CYS A 159 -4.80 32.68 28.86
C CYS A 159 -4.09 31.48 28.18
N VAL A 160 -3.10 30.89 28.86
CA VAL A 160 -2.16 29.93 28.25
C VAL A 160 -2.59 28.50 28.53
N ALA A 161 -2.72 27.69 27.48
CA ALA A 161 -2.82 26.25 27.60
C ALA A 161 -1.42 25.62 27.65
N ALA A 162 -1.22 24.64 28.53
CA ALA A 162 -0.02 23.83 28.59
C ALA A 162 -0.37 22.41 28.14
N VAL A 163 0.42 21.86 27.22
CA VAL A 163 0.35 20.46 26.80
C VAL A 163 1.58 19.74 27.35
N THR A 164 1.34 18.68 28.12
CA THR A 164 2.40 17.82 28.66
C THR A 164 2.43 16.52 27.88
N VAL A 165 3.48 16.31 27.09
CA VAL A 165 3.68 15.08 26.32
C VAL A 165 4.57 14.14 27.13
N THR A 166 4.16 12.87 27.25
CA THR A 166 4.95 11.81 27.90
C THR A 166 5.29 10.77 26.84
N VAL A 167 6.57 10.63 26.52
CA VAL A 167 7.07 9.73 25.46
C VAL A 167 7.58 8.44 26.08
N THR A 168 7.08 7.30 25.61
CA THR A 168 7.37 5.96 26.16
C THR A 168 8.61 5.28 25.59
N ASP A 169 8.96 5.50 24.32
CA ASP A 169 10.17 4.91 23.70
C ASP A 169 11.48 5.55 24.19
N LEU A 170 11.38 6.58 25.05
CA LEU A 170 12.52 7.27 25.64
C LEU A 170 13.34 6.34 26.56
N ASP A 171 12.77 5.26 27.11
CA ASP A 171 13.52 4.32 27.96
C ASP A 171 14.56 3.52 27.16
N ARG A 172 14.21 3.00 25.97
CA ARG A 172 15.16 2.30 25.07
C ARG A 172 16.29 3.22 24.60
N ALA A 173 15.97 4.47 24.31
CA ALA A 173 16.96 5.49 23.96
C ALA A 173 17.83 5.88 25.17
N ALA A 174 17.23 6.06 26.35
CA ALA A 174 17.92 6.46 27.57
C ALA A 174 18.83 5.36 28.12
N ASP A 175 18.51 4.08 27.95
CA ASP A 175 19.42 2.99 28.31
C ASP A 175 20.68 2.99 27.45
N ARG A 176 20.54 3.20 26.13
CA ARG A 176 21.69 3.44 25.23
C ARG A 176 22.47 4.71 25.60
N TYR A 177 21.80 5.76 26.06
CA TYR A 177 22.42 7.04 26.41
C TYR A 177 23.15 7.01 27.77
N ARG A 178 22.56 6.37 28.78
CA ARG A 178 23.16 6.15 30.12
C ARG A 178 24.44 5.32 30.05
N ALA A 179 24.48 4.34 29.14
CA ALA A 179 25.68 3.55 28.86
C ALA A 179 26.84 4.35 28.23
N MET A 180 26.60 5.58 27.73
CA MET A 180 27.55 6.28 26.86
C MET A 180 28.06 7.64 27.40
N LEU A 181 27.30 8.33 28.26
CA LEU A 181 27.64 9.72 28.68
C LEU A 181 27.55 10.05 30.19
N GLY A 182 27.16 9.11 31.05
CA GLY A 182 27.42 9.16 32.50
C GLY A 182 26.61 10.13 33.38
N ASP A 183 26.15 11.28 32.88
CA ASP A 183 25.46 12.32 33.68
C ASP A 183 24.11 12.77 33.08
N PRO A 184 23.18 13.34 33.89
CA PRO A 184 21.84 13.71 33.45
C PRO A 184 21.79 15.05 32.68
N ILE A 185 20.86 15.15 31.73
CA ILE A 185 20.69 16.33 30.88
C ILE A 185 20.11 17.51 31.69
N ALA A 186 20.83 18.63 31.71
CA ALA A 186 20.38 19.87 32.35
C ALA A 186 19.13 20.46 31.65
N PRO A 187 18.17 21.05 32.39
CA PRO A 187 16.94 21.58 31.82
C PRO A 187 17.21 22.75 30.89
N ARG A 188 16.42 22.87 29.81
CA ARG A 188 16.57 23.91 28.78
C ARG A 188 15.22 24.44 28.33
N ARG A 189 15.19 25.71 27.91
CA ARG A 189 14.01 26.37 27.38
C ARG A 189 14.34 27.01 26.03
N TRP A 190 13.44 26.84 25.06
CA TRP A 190 13.52 27.44 23.74
C TRP A 190 12.22 28.16 23.42
N GLN A 191 12.28 29.19 22.59
CA GLN A 191 11.11 29.93 22.12
C GLN A 191 11.13 30.00 20.60
N LEU A 192 10.02 29.58 19.98
CA LEU A 192 9.84 29.35 18.56
C LEU A 192 8.56 30.08 18.13
N GLY A 193 8.70 31.37 17.81
CA GLY A 193 7.56 32.27 17.62
C GLY A 193 6.68 32.35 18.87
N ASP A 194 5.41 32.00 18.73
CA ASP A 194 4.41 31.96 19.80
C ASP A 194 4.38 30.61 20.57
N THR A 195 5.29 29.68 20.26
CA THR A 195 5.50 28.43 20.98
C THR A 195 6.69 28.54 21.94
N VAL A 196 6.56 27.99 23.16
CA VAL A 196 7.68 27.81 24.10
C VAL A 196 7.82 26.32 24.42
N LEU A 197 9.04 25.79 24.23
CA LEU A 197 9.42 24.44 24.61
C LEU A 197 10.24 24.47 25.89
N VAL A 198 9.92 23.60 26.85
CA VAL A 198 10.70 23.40 28.08
C VAL A 198 11.05 21.93 28.23
N LEU A 199 12.36 21.62 28.23
CA LEU A 199 12.90 20.33 28.64
C LEU A 199 13.14 20.37 30.15
N GLU A 200 12.43 19.53 30.89
CA GLU A 200 12.57 19.36 32.33
C GLU A 200 13.44 18.14 32.67
N SER A 201 14.40 18.33 33.57
CA SER A 201 15.28 17.26 34.05
C SER A 201 14.58 16.41 35.12
N GLY A 202 14.51 15.10 34.88
CA GLY A 202 13.96 14.11 35.81
C GLY A 202 14.43 12.70 35.44
N SER A 203 13.97 11.68 36.16
CA SER A 203 14.31 10.27 35.89
C SER A 203 13.85 9.79 34.51
N ALA A 204 12.78 10.38 33.97
CA ALA A 204 12.47 10.42 32.55
C ALA A 204 12.37 11.90 32.12
N PRO A 205 13.11 12.37 31.10
CA PRO A 205 13.05 13.75 30.66
C PRO A 205 11.70 14.04 29.98
N ARG A 206 11.14 15.22 30.25
CA ARG A 206 9.83 15.64 29.70
C ARG A 206 9.97 16.91 28.89
N ILE A 207 9.26 16.98 27.76
CA ILE A 207 9.13 18.19 26.95
C ILE A 207 7.72 18.74 27.14
N ARG A 208 7.62 19.94 27.71
CA ARG A 208 6.36 20.67 27.88
C ARG A 208 6.23 21.71 26.78
N VAL A 209 5.07 21.75 26.12
CA VAL A 209 4.78 22.65 25.00
C VAL A 209 3.74 23.67 25.46
N HIS A 210 4.08 24.95 25.37
CA HIS A 210 3.17 26.06 25.64
C HIS A 210 2.86 26.79 24.33
N LEU A 211 1.58 26.91 24.01
CA LEU A 211 1.07 27.64 22.84
C LEU A 211 0.33 28.89 23.30
N LYS A 212 0.64 30.06 22.73
CA LYS A 212 -0.24 31.23 22.86
C LYS A 212 -1.45 31.09 21.95
N SER A 213 -2.63 31.01 22.55
CA SER A 213 -3.89 30.89 21.83
C SER A 213 -4.46 32.25 21.44
N GLU A 214 -4.29 32.64 20.17
CA GLU A 214 -5.31 33.41 19.44
C GLU A 214 -5.50 32.80 18.05
N ARG A 215 -6.59 32.01 17.89
CA ARG A 215 -7.12 31.38 16.65
C ARG A 215 -6.32 30.19 16.09
N LEU A 216 -6.78 28.97 16.40
CA LEU A 216 -6.55 27.77 15.58
C LEU A 216 -7.75 27.54 14.64
N PRO A 217 -7.58 27.51 13.30
CA PRO A 217 -8.59 26.99 12.39
C PRO A 217 -8.56 25.45 12.37
N LEU A 218 -9.70 24.80 12.62
CA LEU A 218 -9.84 23.34 12.69
C LEU A 218 -9.88 22.65 11.31
N SER A 219 -8.95 22.98 10.41
CA SER A 219 -9.00 22.56 9.01
C SER A 219 -7.61 22.44 8.35
N ALA A 220 -6.73 21.61 8.94
CA ALA A 220 -5.43 21.24 8.36
C ALA A 220 -4.92 19.89 8.91
N VAL A 221 -5.76 18.85 8.93
CA VAL A 221 -5.30 17.47 9.18
C VAL A 221 -4.93 16.84 7.85
N THR A 222 -3.65 16.96 7.46
CA THR A 222 -3.07 16.15 6.39
C THR A 222 -2.66 14.82 7.04
N MET A 223 -3.45 13.76 6.87
CA MET A 223 -3.09 12.45 7.40
C MET A 223 -1.90 11.87 6.63
N ASP A 224 -0.83 11.55 7.35
CA ASP A 224 0.31 10.82 6.81
C ASP A 224 -0.06 9.33 6.69
N LEU A 225 -0.28 8.88 5.45
CA LEU A 225 -0.76 7.53 5.12
C LEU A 225 0.30 6.42 5.37
N THR A 226 1.46 6.75 5.92
CA THR A 226 2.53 5.80 6.26
C THR A 226 2.40 5.18 7.66
N SER A 227 1.66 5.80 8.58
CA SER A 227 1.76 5.54 10.03
C SER A 227 1.01 4.31 10.59
N THR A 228 0.40 3.47 9.75
CA THR A 228 -0.44 2.32 10.18
C THR A 228 -0.01 0.96 9.63
N ALA A 229 1.17 0.87 9.01
CA ALA A 229 1.85 -0.37 8.67
C ALA A 229 3.27 -0.34 9.24
N ASP A 230 3.49 -1.11 10.30
CA ASP A 230 4.80 -1.27 10.93
C ASP A 230 5.81 -1.86 9.91
N ASP A 231 7.07 -1.42 9.96
CA ASP A 231 8.16 -2.02 9.17
C ASP A 231 8.25 -3.52 9.52
N PRO A 232 8.15 -4.44 8.54
CA PRO A 232 8.21 -5.89 8.79
C PRO A 232 9.53 -6.34 9.42
N GLY A 233 10.56 -5.49 9.38
CA GLY A 233 11.86 -5.75 9.98
C GLY A 233 12.77 -6.54 9.05
N ASP A 234 14.09 -6.33 9.22
CA ASP A 234 15.09 -6.79 8.26
C ASP A 234 15.10 -8.32 8.08
N ASP A 235 14.72 -9.09 9.11
CA ASP A 235 14.64 -10.56 9.04
C ASP A 235 13.55 -11.06 8.06
N ALA A 236 12.38 -10.43 8.06
CA ALA A 236 11.29 -10.80 7.14
C ALA A 236 11.57 -10.30 5.72
N VAL A 237 12.11 -9.09 5.61
CA VAL A 237 12.59 -8.50 4.35
C VAL A 237 13.67 -9.38 3.70
N ALA A 238 14.60 -9.91 4.50
CA ALA A 238 15.64 -10.85 4.04
C ALA A 238 15.07 -12.21 3.60
N ARG A 239 14.00 -12.71 4.24
CA ARG A 239 13.33 -13.95 3.80
C ARG A 239 12.67 -13.81 2.43
N LEU A 240 11.94 -12.72 2.18
CA LEU A 240 11.37 -12.45 0.86
C LEU A 240 12.46 -12.18 -0.20
N SER A 241 13.50 -11.41 0.14
CA SER A 241 14.67 -11.21 -0.74
C SER A 241 15.33 -12.54 -1.14
N ALA A 242 15.46 -13.51 -0.23
CA ALA A 242 15.99 -14.83 -0.54
C ALA A 242 15.04 -15.63 -1.46
N ALA A 243 13.72 -15.52 -1.28
CA ALA A 243 12.73 -16.17 -2.14
C ALA A 243 12.71 -15.62 -3.58
N VAL A 244 13.02 -14.33 -3.74
CA VAL A 244 13.14 -13.62 -5.03
C VAL A 244 14.44 -13.99 -5.77
N GLN A 245 15.48 -14.42 -5.06
CA GLN A 245 16.73 -14.91 -5.69
C GLN A 245 16.58 -16.28 -6.35
N ILE A 246 15.63 -17.10 -5.87
CA ILE A 246 15.33 -18.45 -6.36
C ILE A 246 14.35 -18.36 -7.55
N ARG A 247 14.67 -19.03 -8.66
CA ARG A 247 14.11 -18.77 -9.99
C ARG A 247 13.05 -19.80 -10.40
N THR A 248 11.98 -19.84 -9.64
CA THR A 248 10.77 -20.63 -9.88
C THR A 248 9.98 -20.16 -11.11
N VAL A 249 10.63 -20.05 -12.28
CA VAL A 249 10.04 -19.49 -13.49
C VAL A 249 9.17 -20.54 -14.21
N SER A 250 7.91 -20.21 -14.43
CA SER A 250 6.97 -21.04 -15.20
C SER A 250 7.07 -20.75 -16.71
N TYR A 251 6.87 -21.80 -17.53
CA TYR A 251 6.90 -21.73 -18.99
C TYR A 251 5.79 -22.61 -19.59
N ASP A 252 5.17 -22.16 -20.70
CA ASP A 252 4.20 -22.94 -21.50
C ASP A 252 4.74 -24.36 -21.82
N ASP A 253 6.02 -24.45 -22.19
CA ASP A 253 6.74 -25.72 -22.25
C ASP A 253 7.22 -26.12 -20.86
N ARG A 254 6.37 -26.88 -20.15
CA ARG A 254 6.67 -27.44 -18.83
C ARG A 254 7.90 -28.36 -18.78
N THR A 255 8.59 -28.64 -19.90
CA THR A 255 9.88 -29.35 -19.91
C THR A 255 11.09 -28.42 -19.76
N THR A 256 10.91 -27.09 -19.83
CA THR A 256 11.98 -26.09 -19.61
C THR A 256 11.96 -25.45 -18.22
N ILE A 257 11.05 -25.88 -17.34
CA ILE A 257 10.97 -25.44 -15.93
C ILE A 257 12.04 -26.17 -15.12
N ASP A 258 12.83 -25.44 -14.32
CA ASP A 258 13.85 -26.04 -13.46
C ASP A 258 13.27 -26.50 -12.11
N ASP A 259 13.07 -27.81 -11.99
CA ASP A 259 12.58 -28.48 -10.78
C ASP A 259 13.43 -28.17 -9.53
N ALA A 260 14.74 -27.92 -9.70
CA ALA A 260 15.66 -27.67 -8.59
C ALA A 260 15.39 -26.34 -7.89
N GLU A 261 14.98 -25.30 -8.63
CA GLU A 261 14.63 -23.98 -8.08
C GLU A 261 13.39 -24.09 -7.17
N PHE A 262 12.40 -24.91 -7.54
CA PHE A 262 11.22 -25.17 -6.69
C PHE A 262 11.55 -26.00 -5.45
N VAL A 263 12.47 -26.97 -5.57
CA VAL A 263 13.00 -27.71 -4.42
C VAL A 263 13.77 -26.78 -3.48
N GLU A 264 14.57 -25.84 -4.01
CA GLU A 264 15.30 -24.86 -3.19
C GLU A 264 14.37 -23.87 -2.49
N LEU A 265 13.35 -23.33 -3.18
CA LEU A 265 12.33 -22.48 -2.54
C LEU A 265 11.59 -23.25 -1.44
N GLY A 266 11.32 -24.53 -1.67
CA GLY A 266 10.74 -25.43 -0.67
C GLY A 266 11.62 -25.62 0.57
N MET A 267 12.94 -25.76 0.39
CA MET A 267 13.90 -25.81 1.50
C MET A 267 14.05 -24.47 2.22
N LEU A 268 13.99 -23.35 1.49
CA LEU A 268 14.00 -22.01 2.09
C LEU A 268 12.77 -21.81 2.98
N ILE A 269 11.57 -22.18 2.51
CA ILE A 269 10.32 -22.11 3.27
C ILE A 269 10.41 -22.96 4.56
N GLU A 270 10.88 -24.21 4.45
CA GLU A 270 11.04 -25.12 5.61
C GLU A 270 12.07 -24.62 6.63
N LYS A 271 13.13 -23.97 6.18
CA LYS A 271 14.15 -23.33 7.04
C LYS A 271 13.66 -22.02 7.68
N SER A 272 12.81 -21.27 6.97
CA SER A 272 12.40 -19.90 7.34
C SER A 272 11.29 -19.86 8.39
N PHE A 273 10.39 -20.85 8.36
CA PHE A 273 9.17 -20.85 9.18
C PHE A 273 9.10 -22.12 10.07
N PRO A 274 10.00 -22.27 11.06
CA PRO A 274 10.15 -23.50 11.83
C PRO A 274 8.93 -23.84 12.72
N ARG A 275 8.15 -22.85 13.18
CA ARG A 275 6.90 -23.12 13.90
C ARG A 275 5.82 -23.57 12.95
N VAL A 276 5.67 -22.93 11.78
CA VAL A 276 4.73 -23.38 10.75
C VAL A 276 4.93 -24.87 10.44
N HIS A 277 6.18 -25.31 10.29
CA HIS A 277 6.49 -26.70 9.97
C HIS A 277 6.48 -27.68 11.15
N SER A 278 6.37 -27.20 12.40
CA SER A 278 6.26 -28.05 13.59
C SER A 278 4.86 -28.03 14.25
N GLU A 279 4.03 -27.03 13.95
CA GLU A 279 2.73 -26.79 14.58
C GLU A 279 1.52 -26.91 13.58
N LEU A 280 1.73 -26.79 12.26
CA LEU A 280 0.71 -27.07 11.22
C LEU A 280 0.92 -28.44 10.56
N THR A 281 -0.15 -28.99 9.98
CA THR A 281 -0.05 -30.16 9.10
C THR A 281 0.28 -29.71 7.67
N LEU A 282 1.32 -30.26 7.05
CA LEU A 282 1.73 -29.98 5.67
C LEU A 282 1.50 -31.20 4.76
N GLU A 283 0.76 -30.99 3.68
CA GLU A 283 0.65 -31.91 2.53
C GLU A 283 1.32 -31.29 1.29
N LYS A 284 2.03 -32.09 0.49
CA LYS A 284 2.76 -31.65 -0.70
C LYS A 284 2.21 -32.28 -1.97
N PHE A 285 2.05 -31.50 -3.03
CA PHE A 285 1.51 -31.91 -4.33
C PHE A 285 2.46 -31.43 -5.43
N ALA A 286 3.39 -32.31 -5.82
CA ALA A 286 4.67 -31.89 -6.40
C ALA A 286 5.32 -30.80 -5.53
N HIS A 287 5.47 -29.58 -6.05
CA HIS A 287 6.05 -28.44 -5.31
C HIS A 287 5.01 -27.62 -4.54
N SER A 288 3.73 -27.73 -4.89
CA SER A 288 2.62 -27.07 -4.19
C SER A 288 2.45 -27.59 -2.76
N ARG A 289 1.97 -26.72 -1.88
CA ARG A 289 1.92 -26.95 -0.43
C ARG A 289 0.55 -26.60 0.12
N LEU A 290 -0.10 -27.55 0.78
CA LEU A 290 -1.29 -27.31 1.59
C LEU A 290 -0.90 -27.37 3.07
N TYR A 291 -0.93 -26.23 3.75
CA TYR A 291 -0.79 -26.15 5.19
C TYR A 291 -2.18 -26.09 5.85
N THR A 292 -2.41 -26.88 6.90
CA THR A 292 -3.64 -26.87 7.70
C THR A 292 -3.31 -26.49 9.15
N TRP A 293 -3.86 -25.35 9.59
CA TRP A 293 -3.79 -24.87 10.97
C TRP A 293 -5.11 -25.19 11.68
N HIS A 294 -5.10 -26.25 12.48
CA HIS A 294 -6.28 -26.67 13.22
C HIS A 294 -6.65 -25.65 14.30
N GLY A 295 -7.87 -25.12 14.22
CA GLY A 295 -8.46 -24.30 15.26
C GLY A 295 -8.98 -25.10 16.44
N ARG A 296 -9.66 -24.39 17.35
CA ARG A 296 -10.39 -24.99 18.48
C ARG A 296 -11.57 -25.86 18.00
N ASP A 297 -12.26 -25.39 16.97
CA ASP A 297 -13.17 -26.15 16.12
C ASP A 297 -12.38 -26.72 14.94
N ARG A 298 -12.38 -28.06 14.84
CA ARG A 298 -11.70 -28.83 13.79
C ARG A 298 -12.63 -29.28 12.67
N ASP A 299 -13.94 -29.18 12.87
CA ASP A 299 -14.94 -29.64 11.91
C ASP A 299 -15.35 -28.51 10.94
N ARG A 300 -15.12 -27.24 11.33
CA ARG A 300 -15.26 -26.05 10.48
C ARG A 300 -13.92 -25.54 9.95
N VAL A 301 -13.90 -25.17 8.67
CA VAL A 301 -12.81 -24.43 8.02
C VAL A 301 -13.26 -22.97 7.83
N GLY A 302 -12.66 -22.04 8.58
CA GLY A 302 -13.04 -20.63 8.53
C GLY A 302 -12.54 -19.93 7.28
N ALA A 303 -11.30 -20.21 6.87
CA ALA A 303 -10.74 -19.65 5.64
C ALA A 303 -9.80 -20.60 4.92
N LEU A 304 -9.82 -20.52 3.59
CA LEU A 304 -8.79 -21.00 2.69
C LEU A 304 -8.10 -19.78 2.07
N PHE A 305 -6.81 -19.61 2.36
CA PHE A 305 -5.95 -18.60 1.76
C PHE A 305 -5.19 -19.22 0.59
N LEU A 306 -5.20 -18.52 -0.54
CA LEU A 306 -4.43 -18.85 -1.73
C LEU A 306 -3.28 -17.85 -1.91
N ALA A 307 -2.22 -18.34 -2.54
CA ALA A 307 -1.08 -17.60 -3.07
C ALA A 307 -0.30 -18.53 -4.01
N HIS A 308 0.61 -18.03 -4.86
CA HIS A 308 1.46 -18.88 -5.70
C HIS A 308 2.97 -18.71 -5.43
N LEU A 309 3.78 -19.61 -6.01
CA LEU A 309 5.23 -19.72 -5.75
C LEU A 309 6.07 -19.62 -7.01
N ASP A 310 5.45 -19.79 -8.18
CA ASP A 310 6.07 -19.55 -9.47
C ASP A 310 6.04 -18.07 -9.87
N VAL A 311 6.59 -17.76 -11.05
CA VAL A 311 6.64 -16.40 -11.62
C VAL A 311 6.72 -16.47 -13.15
N VAL A 312 6.22 -15.45 -13.85
CA VAL A 312 6.46 -15.28 -15.29
C VAL A 312 7.97 -15.11 -15.60
N PRO A 313 8.37 -15.45 -16.83
CA PRO A 313 9.70 -15.13 -17.35
C PRO A 313 10.05 -13.63 -17.32
N VAL A 314 11.29 -13.34 -17.69
CA VAL A 314 11.77 -11.99 -17.93
C VAL A 314 12.24 -11.89 -19.37
N ASP A 315 11.65 -10.98 -20.14
CA ASP A 315 11.95 -10.77 -21.56
C ASP A 315 13.36 -10.20 -21.78
N ASP A 316 13.63 -9.04 -21.17
CA ASP A 316 14.90 -8.32 -21.31
C ASP A 316 15.40 -7.88 -19.92
N ALA A 317 16.51 -8.46 -19.49
CA ALA A 317 17.15 -8.17 -18.22
C ALA A 317 18.01 -6.88 -18.24
N GLU A 318 18.33 -6.32 -19.42
CA GLU A 318 19.06 -5.04 -19.54
C GLU A 318 18.15 -3.83 -19.27
N LEU A 319 16.82 -4.02 -19.33
CA LEU A 319 15.83 -3.00 -19.00
C LEU A 319 15.47 -2.91 -17.50
N TRP A 320 16.12 -3.71 -16.64
CA TRP A 320 15.96 -3.62 -15.18
C TRP A 320 17.09 -2.80 -14.53
N THR A 321 16.73 -1.92 -13.59
CA THR A 321 17.63 -1.18 -12.70
C THR A 321 18.45 -2.11 -11.80
N HIS A 322 17.85 -3.23 -11.39
CA HIS A 322 18.51 -4.30 -10.63
C HIS A 322 18.24 -5.67 -11.27
N PRO A 323 19.20 -6.61 -11.33
CA PRO A 323 18.97 -7.89 -11.99
C PRO A 323 17.74 -8.61 -11.41
N PRO A 324 16.83 -9.16 -12.24
CA PRO A 324 15.48 -9.54 -11.81
C PRO A 324 15.40 -10.54 -10.65
N PHE A 325 16.44 -11.38 -10.49
CA PHE A 325 16.56 -12.40 -9.44
C PHE A 325 17.75 -12.11 -8.51
N ALA A 326 18.04 -10.83 -8.24
CA ALA A 326 19.04 -10.42 -7.27
C ALA A 326 18.45 -10.16 -5.87
N GLY A 327 17.13 -9.98 -5.74
CA GLY A 327 16.46 -9.73 -4.46
C GLY A 327 16.98 -8.49 -3.73
N VAL A 328 17.34 -7.42 -4.46
CA VAL A 328 18.00 -6.24 -3.88
C VAL A 328 17.08 -5.58 -2.85
N ILE A 329 17.61 -5.27 -1.68
CA ILE A 329 16.94 -4.50 -0.62
C ILE A 329 17.58 -3.13 -0.56
N ASP A 330 16.77 -2.07 -0.52
CA ASP A 330 17.21 -0.72 -0.16
C ASP A 330 16.42 -0.15 1.04
N ASP A 331 16.55 1.15 1.31
CA ASP A 331 15.90 1.84 2.44
C ASP A 331 14.34 1.82 2.33
N GLU A 332 13.76 1.56 1.14
CA GLU A 332 12.33 1.64 0.84
C GLU A 332 11.74 0.37 0.20
N PHE A 333 12.49 -0.32 -0.68
CA PHE A 333 12.01 -1.41 -1.55
C PHE A 333 12.78 -2.72 -1.44
N ILE A 334 12.08 -3.80 -1.81
CA ILE A 334 12.60 -5.12 -2.16
C ILE A 334 12.38 -5.27 -3.67
N TRP A 335 13.43 -5.53 -4.44
CA TRP A 335 13.40 -5.55 -5.91
C TRP A 335 13.58 -6.95 -6.49
N GLY A 336 12.77 -7.28 -7.48
CA GLY A 336 12.90 -8.47 -8.32
C GLY A 336 11.56 -9.09 -8.70
N ARG A 337 11.62 -10.05 -9.62
CA ARG A 337 10.46 -10.83 -10.10
C ARG A 337 9.90 -11.70 -8.96
N GLY A 338 8.61 -11.61 -8.69
CA GLY A 338 7.95 -12.27 -7.57
C GLY A 338 7.84 -11.43 -6.29
N THR A 339 8.21 -10.15 -6.34
CA THR A 339 8.00 -9.24 -5.19
C THR A 339 6.57 -8.71 -5.13
N ILE A 340 5.91 -8.53 -6.27
CA ILE A 340 4.48 -8.25 -6.34
C ILE A 340 3.68 -9.55 -6.51
N ASP A 341 4.14 -10.44 -7.40
CA ASP A 341 3.32 -11.50 -7.99
C ASP A 341 4.05 -12.86 -7.99
N ASP A 342 3.85 -13.76 -7.02
CA ASP A 342 3.03 -13.61 -5.80
C ASP A 342 3.77 -14.10 -4.52
N LYS A 343 5.09 -14.30 -4.60
CA LYS A 343 5.89 -14.80 -3.47
C LYS A 343 5.77 -13.93 -2.22
N SER A 344 5.46 -12.64 -2.35
CA SER A 344 5.23 -11.76 -1.20
C SER A 344 3.92 -12.04 -0.46
N ARG A 345 2.85 -12.52 -1.11
CA ARG A 345 1.67 -13.05 -0.40
C ARG A 345 1.96 -14.39 0.23
N ALA A 346 2.58 -15.31 -0.52
CA ALA A 346 2.93 -16.63 -0.01
C ALA A 346 3.82 -16.53 1.25
N PHE A 347 4.83 -15.64 1.24
CA PHE A 347 5.66 -15.39 2.41
C PHE A 347 4.93 -14.58 3.49
N ALA A 348 4.15 -13.55 3.17
CA ALA A 348 3.43 -12.77 4.20
C ALA A 348 2.43 -13.61 5.01
N LEU A 349 1.75 -14.57 4.37
CA LEU A 349 0.89 -15.55 5.04
C LEU A 349 1.70 -16.40 6.03
N LEU A 350 2.88 -16.89 5.62
CA LEU A 350 3.76 -17.71 6.45
C LEU A 350 4.39 -16.92 7.61
N GLU A 351 4.82 -15.67 7.38
CA GLU A 351 5.27 -14.73 8.42
C GLU A 351 4.19 -14.48 9.47
N ALA A 352 2.94 -14.24 9.01
CA ALA A 352 1.81 -13.98 9.88
C ALA A 352 1.48 -15.21 10.76
N VAL A 353 1.51 -16.42 10.19
CA VAL A 353 1.29 -17.66 10.97
C VAL A 353 2.45 -17.91 11.93
N GLU A 354 3.71 -17.83 11.49
CA GLU A 354 4.90 -18.01 12.34
C GLU A 354 4.91 -17.05 13.54
N ALA A 355 4.56 -15.78 13.31
CA ALA A 355 4.46 -14.77 14.36
C ALA A 355 3.26 -15.02 15.32
N SER A 356 2.09 -15.36 14.80
CA SER A 356 0.93 -15.70 15.65
C SER A 356 1.15 -16.98 16.47
N LEU A 357 1.85 -18.00 15.93
CA LEU A 357 2.29 -19.17 16.69
C LEU A 357 3.30 -18.79 17.79
N ALA A 358 4.23 -17.88 17.50
CA ALA A 358 5.17 -17.37 18.51
C ALA A 358 4.47 -16.62 19.65
N ASP A 359 3.38 -15.90 19.36
CA ASP A 359 2.50 -15.25 20.34
C ASP A 359 1.58 -16.24 21.10
N GLY A 360 1.58 -17.53 20.74
CA GLY A 360 0.74 -18.57 21.35
C GLY A 360 -0.73 -18.52 20.93
N PHE A 361 -1.04 -17.89 19.79
CA PHE A 361 -2.39 -17.79 19.26
C PHE A 361 -2.90 -19.14 18.72
N THR A 362 -4.22 -19.31 18.69
CA THR A 362 -4.89 -20.43 18.02
C THR A 362 -6.21 -19.93 17.44
N PRO A 363 -6.52 -20.19 16.15
CA PRO A 363 -7.76 -19.74 15.54
C PRO A 363 -8.99 -20.47 16.12
N ALA A 364 -10.19 -19.89 15.91
CA ALA A 364 -11.43 -20.48 16.41
C ALA A 364 -11.80 -21.70 15.57
N THR A 365 -11.80 -21.55 14.25
CA THR A 365 -11.97 -22.60 13.24
C THR A 365 -10.64 -22.97 12.59
N THR A 366 -10.62 -24.03 11.80
CA THR A 366 -9.42 -24.42 11.04
C THR A 366 -9.15 -23.44 9.90
N LEU A 367 -7.89 -23.04 9.73
CA LEU A 367 -7.41 -22.21 8.62
C LEU A 367 -6.56 -23.06 7.68
N MET A 368 -6.70 -22.87 6.38
CA MET A 368 -5.93 -23.58 5.36
C MET A 368 -5.20 -22.60 4.45
N PHE A 369 -3.99 -22.97 4.02
CA PHE A 369 -3.14 -22.17 3.14
C PHE A 369 -2.67 -23.07 2.00
N ALA A 370 -3.13 -22.80 0.78
CA ALA A 370 -2.78 -23.56 -0.41
C ALA A 370 -1.88 -22.71 -1.31
N LEU A 371 -0.62 -23.14 -1.44
CA LEU A 371 0.40 -22.46 -2.23
C LEU A 371 0.56 -23.17 -3.59
N GLY A 372 0.20 -22.47 -4.67
CA GLY A 372 0.38 -22.89 -6.06
C GLY A 372 1.87 -23.03 -6.44
N HIS A 373 2.16 -23.69 -7.56
CA HIS A 373 3.52 -23.78 -8.13
C HIS A 373 3.53 -23.74 -9.66
N ASP A 374 2.38 -23.46 -10.27
CA ASP A 374 2.19 -23.42 -11.70
C ASP A 374 1.00 -22.53 -12.12
N GLU A 375 0.64 -21.50 -11.33
CA GLU A 375 -0.52 -20.61 -11.58
C GLU A 375 -0.42 -20.03 -12.98
N GLU A 376 0.73 -19.39 -13.26
CA GLU A 376 1.11 -18.57 -14.41
C GLU A 376 0.92 -19.28 -15.77
N ILE A 377 0.81 -20.61 -15.73
CA ILE A 377 0.65 -21.49 -16.89
C ILE A 377 -0.58 -22.41 -16.82
N GLY A 378 -1.33 -22.42 -15.71
CA GLY A 378 -2.61 -23.12 -15.64
C GLY A 378 -3.10 -23.53 -14.24
N GLY A 379 -2.25 -23.62 -13.23
CA GLY A 379 -2.56 -24.18 -11.90
C GLY A 379 -2.95 -25.68 -11.93
N ASP A 380 -2.81 -26.35 -13.08
CA ASP A 380 -3.37 -27.69 -13.32
C ASP A 380 -2.64 -28.83 -12.59
N ARG A 381 -1.46 -28.58 -12.03
CA ARG A 381 -0.70 -29.53 -11.20
C ARG A 381 -0.61 -29.12 -9.73
N GLY A 382 -0.69 -27.83 -9.43
CA GLY A 382 -0.78 -27.27 -8.09
C GLY A 382 -2.21 -27.19 -7.59
N ALA A 383 -2.85 -26.04 -7.77
CA ALA A 383 -4.16 -25.75 -7.18
C ALA A 383 -5.29 -26.67 -7.64
N ALA A 384 -5.33 -27.10 -8.90
CA ALA A 384 -6.34 -28.07 -9.35
C ALA A 384 -6.28 -29.39 -8.57
N VAL A 385 -5.07 -29.84 -8.21
CA VAL A 385 -4.83 -31.06 -7.44
C VAL A 385 -5.17 -30.85 -5.95
N ILE A 386 -4.83 -29.69 -5.38
CA ILE A 386 -5.25 -29.33 -4.01
C ILE A 386 -6.79 -29.24 -3.93
N ALA A 387 -7.43 -28.56 -4.88
CA ALA A 387 -8.88 -28.42 -4.96
C ALA A 387 -9.56 -29.80 -5.09
N GLU A 388 -9.02 -30.73 -5.88
CA GLU A 388 -9.52 -32.11 -5.95
C GLU A 388 -9.42 -32.82 -4.59
N GLN A 389 -8.30 -32.66 -3.88
CA GLN A 389 -8.16 -33.24 -2.53
C GLN A 389 -9.17 -32.66 -1.55
N LEU A 390 -9.36 -31.34 -1.52
CA LEU A 390 -10.35 -30.68 -0.67
C LEU A 390 -11.78 -31.12 -1.01
N ARG A 391 -12.14 -31.15 -2.31
CA ARG A 391 -13.46 -31.64 -2.78
C ARG A 391 -13.69 -33.11 -2.41
N SER A 392 -12.69 -33.98 -2.57
CA SER A 392 -12.79 -35.41 -2.21
C SER A 392 -13.03 -35.66 -0.72
N ARG A 393 -12.63 -34.72 0.13
CA ARG A 393 -12.79 -34.74 1.59
C ARG A 393 -14.07 -34.04 2.05
N GLY A 394 -14.83 -33.42 1.14
CA GLY A 394 -16.01 -32.61 1.46
C GLY A 394 -15.69 -31.29 2.16
N VAL A 395 -14.44 -30.79 2.04
CA VAL A 395 -14.05 -29.51 2.67
C VAL A 395 -14.77 -28.36 1.97
N ARG A 396 -15.37 -27.49 2.79
CA ARG A 396 -15.95 -26.22 2.35
C ARG A 396 -15.57 -25.13 3.36
N ALA A 397 -14.67 -24.24 2.95
CA ALA A 397 -14.29 -23.06 3.72
C ALA A 397 -15.43 -22.04 3.75
N GLU A 398 -15.52 -21.25 4.83
CA GLU A 398 -16.47 -20.15 4.91
C GLU A 398 -16.02 -18.99 3.99
N LEU A 399 -14.73 -18.61 4.09
CA LEU A 399 -14.06 -17.63 3.23
C LEU A 399 -12.98 -18.29 2.34
N LEU A 400 -12.93 -17.92 1.05
CA LEU A 400 -11.72 -18.02 0.22
C LEU A 400 -11.17 -16.62 -0.06
N LEU A 401 -9.87 -16.43 0.17
CA LEU A 401 -9.15 -15.19 -0.13
C LEU A 401 -7.91 -15.48 -0.97
N ASP A 402 -7.74 -14.70 -2.05
CA ASP A 402 -6.71 -14.86 -3.07
C ASP A 402 -6.16 -13.49 -3.55
N GLU A 403 -5.15 -13.50 -4.40
CA GLU A 403 -4.54 -12.32 -5.03
C GLU A 403 -5.38 -11.74 -6.19
N GLY A 404 -5.00 -10.58 -6.74
CA GLY A 404 -5.73 -9.89 -7.84
C GLY A 404 -6.64 -8.71 -7.47
N GLY A 405 -6.76 -8.34 -6.18
CA GLY A 405 -7.41 -7.11 -5.71
C GLY A 405 -6.47 -6.26 -4.85
N VAL A 406 -6.48 -4.94 -4.97
CA VAL A 406 -5.44 -4.06 -4.38
C VAL A 406 -5.97 -2.70 -3.90
N ILE A 407 -5.13 -1.94 -3.19
CA ILE A 407 -5.36 -0.53 -2.85
C ILE A 407 -4.66 0.36 -3.89
N THR A 408 -5.35 1.36 -4.40
CA THR A 408 -4.82 2.28 -5.43
C THR A 408 -4.89 3.74 -5.00
N THR A 409 -3.89 4.54 -5.37
CA THR A 409 -3.82 5.99 -5.11
C THR A 409 -3.78 6.78 -6.41
N GLY A 410 -4.69 7.76 -6.56
CA GLY A 410 -4.75 8.63 -7.74
C GLY A 410 -5.31 8.00 -9.04
N ILE A 411 -5.58 6.69 -9.05
CA ILE A 411 -6.03 5.96 -10.25
C ILE A 411 -7.55 6.07 -10.48
N VAL A 412 -8.34 6.12 -9.40
CA VAL A 412 -9.81 6.21 -9.50
C VAL A 412 -10.24 7.66 -9.74
N ASP A 413 -10.79 7.89 -10.93
CA ASP A 413 -11.24 9.20 -11.39
C ASP A 413 -12.17 9.89 -10.38
N ASP A 414 -11.79 11.10 -9.95
CA ASP A 414 -12.58 11.95 -9.03
C ASP A 414 -12.75 11.41 -7.60
N VAL A 415 -11.86 10.51 -7.15
CA VAL A 415 -11.75 10.07 -5.76
C VAL A 415 -10.40 10.52 -5.17
N ASP A 416 -10.45 11.24 -4.05
CA ASP A 416 -9.34 12.02 -3.47
C ASP A 416 -8.51 11.27 -2.41
N ARG A 417 -8.64 9.95 -2.35
CA ARG A 417 -8.18 9.07 -1.25
C ARG A 417 -7.80 7.68 -1.77
N PRO A 418 -7.07 6.86 -0.99
CA PRO A 418 -6.79 5.47 -1.36
C PRO A 418 -8.10 4.69 -1.60
N VAL A 419 -8.14 3.88 -2.65
CA VAL A 419 -9.29 3.03 -3.00
C VAL A 419 -8.90 1.57 -2.94
N ALA A 420 -9.47 0.83 -1.99
CA ALA A 420 -9.34 -0.61 -1.85
C ALA A 420 -10.41 -1.32 -2.70
N SER A 421 -9.98 -1.99 -3.76
CA SER A 421 -10.84 -2.77 -4.66
C SER A 421 -10.81 -4.25 -4.27
N ILE A 422 -11.75 -4.66 -3.43
CA ILE A 422 -11.96 -6.07 -3.06
C ILE A 422 -12.74 -6.71 -4.22
N MET A 423 -12.11 -7.57 -5.02
CA MET A 423 -12.84 -8.21 -6.12
C MET A 423 -13.76 -9.29 -5.56
N VAL A 424 -14.99 -9.33 -6.07
CA VAL A 424 -16.04 -10.26 -5.61
C VAL A 424 -16.23 -11.45 -6.55
N GLY A 425 -15.37 -11.57 -7.55
CA GLY A 425 -15.41 -12.59 -8.59
C GLY A 425 -14.47 -12.24 -9.75
N GLU A 426 -14.41 -13.12 -10.73
CA GLU A 426 -13.40 -13.12 -11.78
C GLU A 426 -14.01 -13.17 -13.17
N LYS A 427 -13.31 -12.57 -14.13
CA LYS A 427 -13.70 -12.69 -15.54
C LYS A 427 -13.18 -14.00 -16.10
N GLY A 428 -14.03 -14.73 -16.82
CA GLY A 428 -13.61 -15.93 -17.53
C GLY A 428 -12.52 -15.61 -18.56
N PHE A 429 -11.75 -16.60 -18.96
CA PHE A 429 -10.64 -16.44 -19.88
C PHE A 429 -10.71 -17.51 -20.97
N VAL A 430 -10.65 -17.10 -22.23
CA VAL A 430 -10.50 -18.02 -23.35
C VAL A 430 -9.76 -17.35 -24.50
N THR A 431 -8.92 -18.12 -25.19
CA THR A 431 -8.36 -17.73 -26.49
C THR A 431 -8.93 -18.64 -27.58
N ILE A 432 -9.45 -18.05 -28.65
CA ILE A 432 -9.92 -18.78 -29.83
C ILE A 432 -8.91 -18.54 -30.96
N ARG A 433 -8.35 -19.64 -31.49
CA ARG A 433 -7.58 -19.64 -32.73
C ARG A 433 -8.55 -19.64 -33.91
N LEU A 434 -8.46 -18.63 -34.76
CA LEU A 434 -9.05 -18.59 -36.09
C LEU A 434 -8.03 -19.15 -37.07
N SER A 435 -8.41 -20.07 -37.96
CA SER A 435 -7.50 -20.55 -39.02
C SER A 435 -8.22 -20.85 -40.34
N THR A 436 -7.52 -20.69 -41.46
CA THR A 436 -8.03 -21.04 -42.80
C THR A 436 -6.90 -21.56 -43.68
N THR A 437 -7.24 -22.48 -44.59
CA THR A 437 -6.32 -23.04 -45.58
C THR A 437 -6.73 -22.68 -47.00
N ASP A 438 -5.76 -22.49 -47.87
CA ASP A 438 -5.90 -22.00 -49.25
C ASP A 438 -4.88 -22.74 -50.15
N PRO A 439 -5.18 -23.04 -51.43
CA PRO A 439 -4.17 -23.60 -52.35
C PRO A 439 -2.90 -22.75 -52.50
N GLY A 440 -2.97 -21.44 -52.27
CA GLY A 440 -1.84 -20.52 -52.44
C GLY A 440 -1.46 -20.32 -53.91
N GLY A 441 -0.23 -19.84 -54.15
CA GLY A 441 0.29 -19.61 -55.50
C GLY A 441 1.21 -18.39 -55.63
N HIS A 442 1.41 -17.92 -56.86
CA HIS A 442 2.22 -16.73 -57.16
C HIS A 442 1.38 -15.45 -57.02
N SER A 443 1.90 -14.42 -56.34
CA SER A 443 1.11 -13.22 -56.00
C SER A 443 0.63 -12.38 -57.19
N SER A 444 1.17 -12.60 -58.39
CA SER A 444 0.71 -11.98 -59.63
C SER A 444 -0.57 -12.59 -60.24
N MET A 445 -1.05 -13.71 -59.71
CA MET A 445 -2.27 -14.40 -60.17
C MET A 445 -3.17 -14.78 -58.98
N PRO A 446 -3.60 -13.81 -58.14
CA PRO A 446 -4.39 -14.11 -56.96
C PRO A 446 -5.82 -14.54 -57.31
N GLY A 447 -6.40 -15.39 -56.45
CA GLY A 447 -7.84 -15.62 -56.44
C GLY A 447 -8.62 -14.38 -56.01
N LYS A 448 -9.95 -14.46 -56.05
CA LYS A 448 -10.85 -13.40 -55.52
C LYS A 448 -10.64 -13.12 -54.02
N GLU A 449 -10.05 -14.08 -53.33
CA GLU A 449 -9.92 -14.14 -51.88
C GLU A 449 -8.64 -14.94 -51.57
N THR A 450 -8.00 -14.65 -50.44
CA THR A 450 -6.78 -15.33 -49.99
C THR A 450 -6.88 -15.68 -48.51
N ALA A 451 -6.11 -16.66 -48.03
CA ALA A 451 -6.05 -17.03 -46.61
C ALA A 451 -5.89 -15.80 -45.68
N VAL A 452 -4.88 -14.96 -45.93
CA VAL A 452 -4.62 -13.74 -45.14
C VAL A 452 -5.78 -12.76 -45.24
N GLY A 453 -6.35 -12.55 -46.44
CA GLY A 453 -7.50 -11.66 -46.62
C GLY A 453 -8.75 -12.14 -45.88
N ARG A 454 -8.94 -13.47 -45.75
CA ARG A 454 -10.06 -14.08 -45.01
C ARG A 454 -9.89 -13.90 -43.51
N ILE A 455 -8.72 -14.22 -42.95
CA ILE A 455 -8.44 -14.02 -41.52
C ILE A 455 -8.49 -12.53 -41.15
N ALA A 456 -7.96 -11.64 -41.99
CA ALA A 456 -8.04 -10.20 -41.76
C ALA A 456 -9.50 -9.70 -41.67
N ARG A 457 -10.41 -10.22 -42.52
CA ARG A 457 -11.86 -9.93 -42.40
C ARG A 457 -12.48 -10.55 -41.15
N ALA A 458 -12.13 -11.78 -40.79
CA ALA A 458 -12.66 -12.42 -39.59
C ALA A 458 -12.25 -11.66 -38.30
N VAL A 459 -11.00 -11.22 -38.22
CA VAL A 459 -10.47 -10.38 -37.13
C VAL A 459 -11.17 -9.02 -37.10
N ALA A 460 -11.27 -8.33 -38.24
CA ALA A 460 -11.97 -7.04 -38.31
C ALA A 460 -13.45 -7.15 -37.92
N ALA A 461 -14.16 -8.18 -38.38
CA ALA A 461 -15.55 -8.42 -38.04
C ALA A 461 -15.74 -8.59 -36.52
N LEU A 462 -14.87 -9.34 -35.84
CA LEU A 462 -14.89 -9.47 -34.38
C LEU A 462 -14.57 -8.16 -33.66
N GLN A 463 -13.65 -7.33 -34.20
CA GLN A 463 -13.36 -6.02 -33.63
C GLN A 463 -14.55 -5.06 -33.74
N ASP A 464 -15.18 -4.99 -34.91
CA ASP A 464 -16.33 -4.12 -35.18
C ASP A 464 -17.61 -4.55 -34.42
N HIS A 465 -17.80 -5.85 -34.19
CA HIS A 465 -19.03 -6.42 -33.61
C HIS A 465 -18.84 -7.01 -32.21
N GLN A 466 -18.18 -6.28 -31.30
CA GLN A 466 -18.00 -6.66 -29.89
C GLN A 466 -19.26 -7.22 -29.19
N LEU A 467 -19.08 -8.17 -28.26
CA LEU A 467 -20.15 -8.67 -27.36
C LEU A 467 -20.89 -7.53 -26.61
N PRO A 468 -22.17 -7.70 -26.23
CA PRO A 468 -23.01 -6.60 -25.73
C PRO A 468 -22.52 -6.02 -24.39
N ILE A 469 -22.90 -4.76 -24.14
CA ILE A 469 -22.63 -4.08 -22.86
C ILE A 469 -23.68 -4.51 -21.83
N ARG A 470 -23.24 -4.98 -20.66
CA ARG A 470 -24.08 -5.44 -19.55
C ARG A 470 -23.51 -4.95 -18.23
N VAL A 471 -24.31 -4.24 -17.45
CA VAL A 471 -23.94 -3.87 -16.06
C VAL A 471 -24.45 -4.98 -15.14
N ILE A 472 -23.53 -5.69 -14.50
CA ILE A 472 -23.83 -6.76 -13.54
C ILE A 472 -23.90 -6.18 -12.10
N PRO A 473 -24.49 -6.89 -11.11
CA PRO A 473 -24.62 -6.39 -9.74
C PRO A 473 -23.33 -5.86 -9.12
N ALA A 474 -22.23 -6.61 -9.22
CA ALA A 474 -20.91 -6.20 -8.70
C ALA A 474 -20.43 -4.82 -9.19
N VAL A 475 -20.81 -4.41 -10.41
CA VAL A 475 -20.49 -3.10 -10.99
C VAL A 475 -21.47 -2.01 -10.50
N VAL A 476 -22.73 -2.36 -10.25
CA VAL A 476 -23.68 -1.45 -9.59
C VAL A 476 -23.22 -1.16 -8.16
N ASP A 477 -22.78 -2.19 -7.43
CA ASP A 477 -22.24 -2.05 -6.08
C ASP A 477 -20.92 -1.27 -6.05
N MET A 478 -20.02 -1.48 -7.02
CA MET A 478 -18.79 -0.68 -7.17
C MET A 478 -19.11 0.82 -7.30
N VAL A 479 -20.05 1.16 -8.18
CA VAL A 479 -20.48 2.56 -8.38
C VAL A 479 -21.19 3.11 -7.13
N LYS A 480 -22.00 2.29 -6.45
CA LYS A 480 -22.73 2.63 -5.21
C LYS A 480 -21.78 2.87 -4.03
N LEU A 481 -20.68 2.13 -3.94
CA LEU A 481 -19.65 2.26 -2.90
C LEU A 481 -18.70 3.44 -3.16
N LEU A 482 -18.38 3.74 -4.42
CA LEU A 482 -17.51 4.89 -4.78
C LEU A 482 -18.24 6.23 -4.80
N ALA A 483 -19.52 6.29 -5.20
CA ALA A 483 -20.25 7.55 -5.36
C ALA A 483 -20.24 8.51 -4.15
N PRO A 484 -20.28 8.06 -2.88
CA PRO A 484 -20.15 8.95 -1.72
C PRO A 484 -18.83 9.74 -1.65
N PHE A 485 -17.75 9.21 -2.21
CA PHE A 485 -16.41 9.81 -2.19
C PHE A 485 -16.16 10.74 -3.38
N MET A 486 -16.90 10.58 -4.47
CA MET A 486 -16.81 11.42 -5.68
C MET A 486 -17.34 12.84 -5.46
N SER A 487 -16.93 13.79 -6.30
CA SER A 487 -17.40 15.18 -6.28
C SER A 487 -18.78 15.35 -6.92
N GLU A 488 -19.42 16.52 -6.74
CA GLU A 488 -20.62 16.87 -7.49
C GLU A 488 -20.27 17.50 -8.84
N PRO A 489 -20.95 17.15 -9.95
CA PRO A 489 -22.24 16.44 -10.01
C PRO A 489 -22.14 14.90 -10.13
N LYS A 490 -20.94 14.30 -10.15
CA LYS A 490 -20.76 12.85 -10.38
C LYS A 490 -21.44 12.03 -9.29
N ARG A 491 -21.27 12.40 -8.02
CA ARG A 491 -21.94 11.82 -6.84
C ARG A 491 -23.44 11.71 -7.03
N THR A 492 -24.13 12.81 -7.34
CA THR A 492 -25.59 12.80 -7.57
C THR A 492 -25.97 11.96 -8.79
N VAL A 493 -25.27 12.08 -9.92
CA VAL A 493 -25.60 11.33 -11.16
C VAL A 493 -25.46 9.81 -10.95
N LEU A 494 -24.39 9.35 -10.31
CA LEU A 494 -24.12 7.94 -10.06
C LEU A 494 -25.01 7.38 -8.92
N GLY A 495 -25.26 8.16 -7.87
CA GLY A 495 -26.18 7.80 -6.78
C GLY A 495 -27.65 7.71 -7.18
N LEU A 496 -28.04 8.32 -8.32
CA LEU A 496 -29.32 8.10 -8.99
C LEU A 496 -29.26 6.94 -9.99
N GLY A 497 -28.16 6.83 -10.76
CA GLY A 497 -27.97 5.77 -11.76
C GLY A 497 -28.07 4.37 -11.19
N THR A 498 -27.47 4.12 -10.01
CA THR A 498 -27.51 2.84 -9.29
C THR A 498 -28.90 2.41 -8.83
N LYS A 499 -29.87 3.33 -8.76
CA LYS A 499 -31.23 3.04 -8.29
C LYS A 499 -32.23 2.76 -9.43
N ALA A 500 -31.93 3.13 -10.68
CA ALA A 500 -32.91 3.06 -11.76
C ALA A 500 -32.38 2.97 -13.21
N LEU A 501 -31.11 3.34 -13.51
CA LEU A 501 -30.62 3.40 -14.89
C LEU A 501 -29.24 2.73 -15.09
N PRO A 502 -29.18 1.40 -15.24
CA PRO A 502 -27.98 0.69 -15.70
C PRO A 502 -27.41 1.24 -17.02
N ALA A 503 -28.26 1.76 -17.91
CA ALA A 503 -27.84 2.39 -19.17
C ALA A 503 -26.98 3.66 -18.99
N VAL A 504 -27.15 4.39 -17.88
CA VAL A 504 -26.31 5.56 -17.55
C VAL A 504 -24.93 5.09 -17.06
N ILE A 505 -24.90 4.10 -16.17
CA ILE A 505 -23.65 3.48 -15.69
C ILE A 505 -22.86 2.89 -16.87
N ALA A 506 -23.53 2.14 -17.74
CA ALA A 506 -22.94 1.60 -18.97
C ALA A 506 -22.29 2.71 -19.82
N ARG A 507 -23.04 3.77 -20.15
CA ARG A 507 -22.55 4.87 -20.99
C ARG A 507 -21.34 5.60 -20.38
N ILE A 508 -21.32 5.80 -19.07
CA ILE A 508 -20.21 6.43 -18.35
C ILE A 508 -18.98 5.51 -18.37
N LEU A 509 -19.13 4.24 -18.00
CA LEU A 509 -18.00 3.31 -17.93
C LEU A 509 -17.42 3.01 -19.32
N THR A 510 -18.22 2.96 -20.39
CA THR A 510 -17.70 2.79 -21.76
C THR A 510 -17.00 4.01 -22.35
N ALA A 511 -16.87 5.13 -21.62
CA ALA A 511 -16.16 6.32 -22.09
C ALA A 511 -14.62 6.18 -22.06
N ARG A 512 -14.07 5.17 -21.36
CA ARG A 512 -12.64 4.80 -21.38
C ARG A 512 -12.50 3.27 -21.55
N PRO A 513 -11.44 2.76 -22.20
CA PRO A 513 -11.28 1.31 -22.42
C PRO A 513 -11.21 0.50 -21.12
N SER A 514 -10.46 0.98 -20.11
CA SER A 514 -10.28 0.30 -18.82
C SER A 514 -11.60 0.10 -18.07
N THR A 515 -12.40 1.17 -17.90
CA THR A 515 -13.73 1.08 -17.30
C THR A 515 -14.74 0.34 -18.19
N GLY A 516 -14.56 0.38 -19.52
CA GLY A 516 -15.39 -0.35 -20.47
C GLY A 516 -15.25 -1.87 -20.36
N ALA A 517 -14.08 -2.37 -19.95
CA ALA A 517 -13.81 -3.79 -19.72
C ALA A 517 -14.60 -4.38 -18.54
N LEU A 518 -15.08 -3.53 -17.61
CA LEU A 518 -15.89 -3.95 -16.45
C LEU A 518 -17.35 -4.29 -16.81
N VAL A 519 -17.84 -3.83 -17.97
CA VAL A 519 -19.25 -3.94 -18.37
C VAL A 519 -19.44 -4.70 -19.69
N ARG A 520 -18.46 -5.48 -20.12
CA ARG A 520 -18.49 -6.23 -21.38
C ARG A 520 -17.56 -7.45 -21.33
N THR A 521 -17.90 -8.52 -22.04
CA THR A 521 -16.87 -9.45 -22.52
C THR A 521 -15.99 -8.72 -23.54
N THR A 522 -14.69 -8.59 -23.25
CA THR A 522 -13.75 -7.91 -24.16
C THR A 522 -13.30 -8.85 -25.26
N THR A 523 -13.02 -8.32 -26.45
CA THR A 523 -12.51 -9.08 -27.61
C THR A 523 -11.20 -8.46 -28.08
N ALA A 524 -10.08 -9.17 -27.92
CA ALA A 524 -8.74 -8.68 -28.20
C ALA A 524 -7.98 -9.63 -29.14
N PRO A 525 -7.87 -9.33 -30.45
CA PRO A 525 -6.95 -10.01 -31.34
C PRO A 525 -5.50 -9.69 -30.92
N THR A 526 -4.74 -10.71 -30.51
CA THR A 526 -3.37 -10.54 -29.99
C THR A 526 -2.30 -10.95 -30.99
N VAL A 527 -2.60 -11.91 -31.87
CA VAL A 527 -1.65 -12.45 -32.85
C VAL A 527 -2.36 -12.65 -34.20
N ILE A 528 -1.68 -12.35 -35.30
CA ILE A 528 -2.07 -12.73 -36.66
C ILE A 528 -0.84 -13.24 -37.41
N ARG A 529 -0.96 -14.34 -38.14
CA ARG A 529 0.14 -14.97 -38.90
C ARG A 529 -0.33 -15.40 -40.30
N GLY A 530 0.54 -15.25 -41.29
CA GLY A 530 0.31 -15.73 -42.65
C GLY A 530 1.24 -15.05 -43.65
N GLY A 531 1.88 -15.83 -44.52
CA GLY A 531 2.91 -15.35 -45.45
C GLY A 531 4.33 -15.63 -44.95
N VAL A 532 5.25 -15.82 -45.91
CA VAL A 532 6.70 -15.96 -45.67
C VAL A 532 7.53 -15.14 -46.66
N LYS A 533 6.95 -14.77 -47.82
CA LYS A 533 7.51 -13.89 -48.84
C LYS A 533 6.37 -13.11 -49.50
N ASP A 534 6.66 -11.90 -49.95
CA ASP A 534 5.74 -10.99 -50.66
C ASP A 534 5.23 -11.56 -52.00
N ASN A 535 6.06 -12.35 -52.69
CA ASN A 535 5.71 -12.94 -53.98
C ASN A 535 4.93 -14.28 -53.91
N VAL A 536 4.64 -14.79 -52.70
CA VAL A 536 3.96 -16.08 -52.48
C VAL A 536 2.67 -15.90 -51.69
N LEU A 537 1.54 -16.34 -52.25
CA LEU A 537 0.26 -16.42 -51.55
C LEU A 537 0.31 -17.60 -50.56
N PRO A 538 0.14 -17.35 -49.25
CA PRO A 538 0.28 -18.39 -48.23
C PRO A 538 -0.90 -19.37 -48.22
N GLN A 539 -0.57 -20.64 -47.97
CA GLN A 539 -1.54 -21.74 -47.88
C GLN A 539 -2.24 -21.85 -46.52
N LEU A 540 -1.72 -21.15 -45.51
CA LEU A 540 -2.26 -21.07 -44.15
C LEU A 540 -2.23 -19.60 -43.70
N ALA A 541 -3.30 -19.17 -43.06
CA ALA A 541 -3.31 -17.99 -42.20
C ALA A 541 -4.08 -18.30 -40.93
N GLU A 542 -3.67 -17.67 -39.83
CA GLU A 542 -4.29 -17.82 -38.52
C GLU A 542 -4.28 -16.51 -37.71
N ALA A 543 -5.15 -16.42 -36.72
CA ALA A 543 -5.13 -15.39 -35.69
C ALA A 543 -5.51 -15.96 -34.32
N LEU A 544 -4.99 -15.38 -33.25
CA LEU A 544 -5.42 -15.65 -31.88
C LEU A 544 -6.23 -14.46 -31.37
N VAL A 545 -7.44 -14.73 -30.89
CA VAL A 545 -8.32 -13.73 -30.29
C VAL A 545 -8.62 -14.12 -28.86
N ASN A 546 -8.19 -13.28 -27.92
CA ASN A 546 -8.42 -13.46 -26.49
C ASN A 546 -9.71 -12.77 -26.05
N PHE A 547 -10.41 -13.39 -25.10
CA PHE A 547 -11.62 -12.86 -24.50
C PHE A 547 -11.52 -12.91 -22.98
N ARG A 548 -11.83 -11.79 -22.31
CA ARG A 548 -12.10 -11.75 -20.86
C ARG A 548 -13.61 -11.71 -20.66
N ILE A 549 -14.21 -12.84 -20.30
CA ILE A 549 -15.66 -13.11 -20.27
C ILE A 549 -16.30 -12.46 -19.05
N LEU A 550 -17.42 -11.78 -19.22
CA LEU A 550 -18.17 -11.14 -18.14
C LEU A 550 -19.04 -12.18 -17.39
N PRO A 551 -19.10 -12.16 -16.04
CA PRO A 551 -19.99 -13.03 -15.29
C PRO A 551 -21.45 -12.99 -15.77
N GLY A 552 -21.99 -14.17 -16.09
CA GLY A 552 -23.32 -14.35 -16.69
C GLY A 552 -23.34 -14.44 -18.23
N GLU A 553 -22.17 -14.55 -18.86
CA GLU A 553 -21.93 -15.09 -20.21
C GLU A 553 -20.93 -16.27 -20.09
N THR A 554 -20.86 -17.15 -21.09
CA THR A 554 -20.00 -18.36 -21.06
C THR A 554 -19.01 -18.45 -22.23
N ILE A 555 -18.04 -19.37 -22.17
CA ILE A 555 -17.18 -19.71 -23.31
C ILE A 555 -18.03 -20.13 -24.52
N ALA A 556 -19.10 -20.89 -24.31
CA ALA A 556 -20.02 -21.31 -25.36
C ALA A 556 -20.74 -20.12 -26.04
N ASP A 557 -21.10 -19.08 -25.27
CA ASP A 557 -21.68 -17.84 -25.81
C ASP A 557 -20.66 -17.07 -26.66
N VAL A 558 -19.38 -17.02 -26.22
CA VAL A 558 -18.28 -16.40 -26.96
C VAL A 558 -18.01 -17.14 -28.27
N GLU A 559 -17.97 -18.47 -28.28
CA GLU A 559 -17.82 -19.23 -29.51
C GLU A 559 -19.03 -19.02 -30.46
N ALA A 560 -20.26 -19.04 -29.93
CA ALA A 560 -21.48 -18.82 -30.71
C ALA A 560 -21.51 -17.42 -31.33
N HIS A 561 -21.07 -16.41 -30.58
CA HIS A 561 -20.86 -15.05 -31.06
C HIS A 561 -19.83 -15.02 -32.19
N CYS A 562 -18.66 -15.65 -32.03
CA CYS A 562 -17.62 -15.68 -33.05
C CYS A 562 -18.11 -16.35 -34.35
N ARG A 563 -18.79 -17.50 -34.26
CA ARG A 563 -19.38 -18.20 -35.42
C ARG A 563 -20.37 -17.29 -36.16
N LYS A 564 -21.20 -16.55 -35.43
CA LYS A 564 -22.22 -15.64 -35.97
C LYS A 564 -21.64 -14.38 -36.63
N VAL A 565 -20.57 -13.82 -36.07
CA VAL A 565 -19.94 -12.57 -36.55
C VAL A 565 -19.03 -12.81 -37.75
N ILE A 566 -18.33 -13.94 -37.78
CA ILE A 566 -17.43 -14.28 -38.90
C ILE A 566 -18.21 -14.74 -40.14
N ASP A 567 -19.30 -15.51 -39.95
CA ASP A 567 -20.20 -16.08 -41.00
C ASP A 567 -19.48 -16.74 -42.20
N ASP A 568 -18.26 -17.24 -41.98
CA ASP A 568 -17.41 -17.85 -43.00
C ASP A 568 -17.05 -19.29 -42.61
N LYS A 569 -17.60 -20.25 -43.35
CA LYS A 569 -17.42 -21.69 -43.13
C LYS A 569 -16.03 -22.21 -43.49
N LEU A 570 -15.18 -21.39 -44.10
CA LEU A 570 -13.78 -21.70 -44.37
C LEU A 570 -12.85 -21.25 -43.23
N VAL A 571 -13.31 -20.38 -42.33
CA VAL A 571 -12.62 -20.06 -41.08
C VAL A 571 -12.98 -21.10 -40.02
N LYS A 572 -12.00 -21.90 -39.61
CA LYS A 572 -12.11 -22.81 -38.47
C LYS A 572 -11.88 -22.03 -37.18
N LEU A 573 -12.68 -22.32 -36.16
CA LEU A 573 -12.50 -21.85 -34.79
C LEU A 573 -12.02 -23.03 -33.95
N GLU A 574 -10.95 -22.84 -33.21
CA GLU A 574 -10.36 -23.81 -32.28
C GLU A 574 -10.19 -23.11 -30.93
N THR A 575 -10.86 -23.62 -29.90
CA THR A 575 -10.79 -23.08 -28.55
C THR A 575 -9.53 -23.60 -27.87
N MET A 576 -8.58 -22.71 -27.59
CA MET A 576 -7.31 -23.06 -26.94
C MET A 576 -7.56 -23.66 -25.57
N GLN A 577 -6.80 -24.71 -25.23
CA GLN A 577 -6.97 -25.46 -23.98
C GLN A 577 -5.89 -25.12 -22.92
N ASN A 578 -4.81 -24.44 -23.28
CA ASN A 578 -3.89 -23.85 -22.30
C ASN A 578 -4.48 -22.54 -21.77
N MET A 579 -4.58 -22.42 -20.45
CA MET A 579 -5.34 -21.37 -19.74
C MET A 579 -6.76 -21.18 -20.31
N LEU A 580 -7.75 -21.83 -19.68
CA LEU A 580 -9.17 -21.59 -19.95
C LEU A 580 -9.97 -21.54 -18.64
N ALA A 581 -10.93 -20.63 -18.55
CA ALA A 581 -11.81 -20.47 -17.39
C ALA A 581 -13.17 -19.91 -17.80
N GLU A 582 -14.26 -20.49 -17.28
CA GLU A 582 -15.54 -19.78 -17.21
C GLU A 582 -15.47 -18.69 -16.12
N PRO A 583 -16.28 -17.63 -16.16
CA PRO A 583 -16.31 -16.63 -15.09
C PRO A 583 -16.65 -17.26 -13.73
N SER A 584 -16.03 -16.77 -12.65
CA SER A 584 -16.32 -17.32 -11.31
C SER A 584 -17.75 -16.98 -10.87
N PRO A 585 -18.30 -17.71 -9.88
CA PRO A 585 -19.38 -17.20 -9.05
C PRO A 585 -19.03 -15.81 -8.50
N VAL A 586 -20.03 -14.96 -8.37
CA VAL A 586 -19.89 -13.60 -7.82
C VAL A 586 -20.47 -13.58 -6.40
N THR A 587 -19.63 -13.28 -5.42
CA THR A 587 -20.02 -13.11 -4.02
C THR A 587 -20.78 -11.79 -3.84
N ALA A 588 -21.78 -11.77 -2.95
CA ALA A 588 -22.50 -10.54 -2.62
C ALA A 588 -21.66 -9.62 -1.71
N SER A 589 -21.64 -8.32 -1.99
CA SER A 589 -20.83 -7.34 -1.23
C SER A 589 -21.52 -6.77 0.02
N ASP A 590 -22.69 -7.30 0.38
CA ASP A 590 -23.36 -7.11 1.66
C ASP A 590 -23.21 -8.33 2.58
N SER A 591 -22.38 -9.30 2.18
CA SER A 591 -22.01 -10.46 2.99
C SER A 591 -21.15 -10.10 4.22
N PRO A 592 -21.24 -10.87 5.33
CA PRO A 592 -20.38 -10.68 6.50
C PRO A 592 -18.88 -10.71 6.16
N GLU A 593 -18.49 -11.56 5.22
CA GLU A 593 -17.10 -11.79 4.83
C GLU A 593 -16.53 -10.61 4.02
N PHE A 594 -17.34 -9.94 3.19
CA PHE A 594 -16.94 -8.69 2.55
C PHE A 594 -16.74 -7.57 3.58
N ALA A 595 -17.67 -7.43 4.53
CA ALA A 595 -17.58 -6.44 5.60
C ALA A 595 -16.34 -6.68 6.49
N PHE A 596 -16.06 -7.95 6.81
CA PHE A 596 -14.91 -8.41 7.57
C PHE A 596 -13.58 -8.00 6.93
N ILE A 597 -13.40 -8.23 5.62
CA ILE A 597 -12.23 -7.76 4.88
C ILE A 597 -12.19 -6.23 4.89
N ALA A 598 -13.28 -5.57 4.51
CA ALA A 598 -13.39 -4.11 4.42
C ALA A 598 -12.99 -3.38 5.71
N ASP A 599 -13.46 -3.86 6.87
CA ASP A 599 -13.12 -3.28 8.18
C ASP A 599 -11.67 -3.59 8.59
N THR A 600 -11.09 -4.69 8.12
CA THR A 600 -9.66 -4.97 8.31
C THR A 600 -8.81 -4.01 7.48
N VAL A 601 -9.19 -3.73 6.23
CA VAL A 601 -8.51 -2.72 5.39
C VAL A 601 -8.61 -1.32 5.99
N ARG A 602 -9.78 -0.90 6.50
CA ARG A 602 -9.96 0.37 7.23
C ARG A 602 -9.12 0.50 8.51
N THR A 603 -8.72 -0.63 9.11
CA THR A 603 -7.82 -0.68 10.28
C THR A 603 -6.34 -0.53 9.90
N LEU A 604 -6.00 -0.77 8.63
CA LEU A 604 -4.64 -0.73 8.09
C LEU A 604 -4.34 0.54 7.29
N VAL A 605 -5.35 1.14 6.67
CA VAL A 605 -5.25 2.38 5.89
C VAL A 605 -6.41 3.30 6.28
N PRO A 606 -6.17 4.35 7.08
CA PRO A 606 -7.16 5.37 7.38
C PRO A 606 -7.72 6.05 6.11
N ASP A 607 -8.95 6.56 6.20
CA ASP A 607 -9.69 7.23 5.12
C ASP A 607 -9.88 6.45 3.79
N VAL A 608 -9.49 5.18 3.74
CA VAL A 608 -9.64 4.31 2.56
C VAL A 608 -11.10 4.14 2.12
N ALA A 609 -11.37 4.44 0.85
CA ALA A 609 -12.63 4.07 0.21
C ALA A 609 -12.58 2.58 -0.15
N VAL A 610 -13.47 1.76 0.43
CA VAL A 610 -13.59 0.34 0.07
C VAL A 610 -14.67 0.17 -0.99
N THR A 611 -14.35 -0.52 -2.08
CA THR A 611 -15.26 -0.80 -3.20
C THR A 611 -15.15 -2.26 -3.64
N THR A 612 -16.08 -2.69 -4.49
CA THR A 612 -16.04 -3.98 -5.19
C THR A 612 -15.35 -3.87 -6.54
N GLY A 613 -14.94 -5.01 -7.09
CA GLY A 613 -14.58 -5.13 -8.50
C GLY A 613 -14.67 -6.56 -9.02
N LEU A 614 -14.09 -6.79 -10.20
CA LEU A 614 -13.80 -8.12 -10.72
C LEU A 614 -12.30 -8.21 -11.02
N VAL A 615 -11.70 -9.38 -10.84
CA VAL A 615 -10.38 -9.64 -11.44
C VAL A 615 -10.54 -9.61 -12.97
N PRO A 616 -9.71 -8.86 -13.72
CA PRO A 616 -9.81 -8.80 -15.19
C PRO A 616 -9.43 -10.11 -15.89
N GLY A 617 -8.67 -10.96 -15.21
CA GLY A 617 -8.46 -12.37 -15.54
C GLY A 617 -9.06 -13.31 -14.49
N ALA A 618 -8.42 -14.47 -14.31
CA ALA A 618 -8.76 -15.49 -13.33
C ALA A 618 -7.46 -16.01 -12.72
N THR A 619 -7.47 -16.26 -11.41
CA THR A 619 -6.32 -16.75 -10.63
C THR A 619 -6.51 -18.23 -10.28
N ASP A 620 -5.68 -18.82 -9.42
CA ASP A 620 -5.84 -20.21 -8.95
C ASP A 620 -7.22 -20.46 -8.28
N SER A 621 -7.88 -19.41 -7.76
CA SER A 621 -9.29 -19.42 -7.30
C SER A 621 -10.26 -20.18 -8.20
N ARG A 622 -10.08 -20.12 -9.53
CA ARG A 622 -10.95 -20.79 -10.52
C ARG A 622 -11.09 -22.29 -10.30
N HIS A 623 -10.08 -22.94 -9.70
CA HIS A 623 -10.09 -24.38 -9.39
C HIS A 623 -10.95 -24.74 -8.16
N TYR A 624 -11.25 -23.76 -7.31
CA TYR A 624 -11.81 -23.96 -5.97
C TYR A 624 -13.31 -23.66 -5.84
N ASN A 625 -14.03 -23.41 -6.95
CA ASN A 625 -15.43 -22.93 -6.97
C ASN A 625 -16.43 -23.67 -6.04
N ASP A 626 -16.24 -24.97 -5.79
CA ASP A 626 -17.13 -25.76 -4.93
C ASP A 626 -16.67 -25.87 -3.45
N VAL A 627 -15.44 -25.45 -3.10
CA VAL A 627 -14.88 -25.58 -1.75
C VAL A 627 -14.97 -24.33 -0.88
N PHE A 628 -15.73 -23.30 -1.28
CA PHE A 628 -15.96 -22.11 -0.47
C PHE A 628 -17.44 -21.70 -0.40
N ALA A 629 -17.83 -20.99 0.67
CA ALA A 629 -19.13 -20.33 0.76
C ALA A 629 -19.12 -18.91 0.19
N ALA A 630 -18.09 -18.12 0.53
CA ALA A 630 -17.82 -16.79 -0.01
C ALA A 630 -16.38 -16.71 -0.56
N ARG A 631 -16.16 -15.95 -1.64
CA ARG A 631 -14.82 -15.75 -2.23
C ARG A 631 -14.53 -14.29 -2.53
N PHE A 632 -13.28 -13.86 -2.32
CA PHE A 632 -12.79 -12.54 -2.72
C PHE A 632 -11.34 -12.61 -3.20
N ASN A 633 -10.93 -11.61 -3.98
CA ASN A 633 -9.53 -11.37 -4.31
C ASN A 633 -9.12 -10.04 -3.65
N PHE A 634 -8.17 -10.06 -2.73
CA PHE A 634 -7.66 -8.84 -2.12
C PHE A 634 -6.32 -9.01 -1.36
N ALA A 635 -5.36 -8.15 -1.70
CA ALA A 635 -4.11 -7.90 -1.00
C ALA A 635 -4.01 -6.39 -0.64
N PRO A 636 -3.68 -6.00 0.59
CA PRO A 636 -3.58 -4.59 1.03
C PRO A 636 -2.31 -3.87 0.54
N ILE A 637 -1.81 -4.23 -0.64
CA ILE A 637 -0.72 -3.51 -1.31
C ILE A 637 -1.26 -2.17 -1.79
N VAL A 638 -0.54 -1.07 -1.53
CA VAL A 638 -0.86 0.26 -2.06
C VAL A 638 0.01 0.49 -3.29
N PHE A 639 -0.65 0.73 -4.44
CA PHE A 639 -0.01 1.02 -5.71
C PHE A 639 -0.37 2.41 -6.24
N GLU A 640 0.64 3.10 -6.76
CA GLU A 640 0.44 4.20 -7.70
C GLU A 640 0.29 3.66 -9.13
N GLN A 641 -0.06 4.53 -10.08
CA GLN A 641 -0.24 4.14 -11.49
C GLN A 641 1.01 3.47 -12.08
N ALA A 642 2.20 3.88 -11.65
CA ALA A 642 3.48 3.35 -12.13
C ALA A 642 3.88 2.00 -11.51
N ASP A 643 3.11 1.46 -10.56
CA ASP A 643 3.34 0.14 -9.98
C ASP A 643 2.44 -0.94 -10.60
N ILE A 644 1.24 -0.57 -11.07
CA ILE A 644 0.39 -1.49 -11.86
C ILE A 644 1.11 -1.95 -13.13
N ASP A 645 1.83 -1.04 -13.79
CA ASP A 645 2.60 -1.34 -15.01
C ASP A 645 3.85 -2.23 -14.75
N ARG A 646 4.09 -2.64 -13.50
CA ARG A 646 5.19 -3.53 -13.07
C ARG A 646 4.76 -4.98 -12.85
N ILE A 647 3.47 -5.24 -12.72
CA ILE A 647 2.91 -6.60 -12.68
C ILE A 647 3.27 -7.27 -14.01
N HIS A 648 4.06 -8.35 -13.94
CA HIS A 648 4.72 -9.03 -15.07
C HIS A 648 5.73 -8.16 -15.86
N GLY A 649 5.86 -6.87 -15.56
CA GLY A 649 6.70 -5.89 -16.24
C GLY A 649 8.15 -5.85 -15.75
N PHE A 650 8.84 -4.75 -16.10
CA PHE A 650 10.22 -4.45 -15.69
C PHE A 650 10.27 -3.72 -14.35
N ASP A 651 11.38 -3.85 -13.62
CA ASP A 651 11.60 -3.21 -12.32
C ASP A 651 10.46 -3.48 -11.32
N GLU A 652 10.01 -4.73 -11.28
CA GLU A 652 9.09 -5.21 -10.26
C GLU A 652 9.73 -5.12 -8.88
N ARG A 653 8.97 -4.57 -7.93
CA ARG A 653 9.43 -4.28 -6.57
C ARG A 653 8.25 -4.13 -5.61
N LEU A 654 8.46 -4.44 -4.34
CA LEU A 654 7.50 -4.21 -3.26
C LEU A 654 8.14 -3.32 -2.19
N SER A 655 7.44 -2.29 -1.73
CA SER A 655 7.95 -1.47 -0.62
C SER A 655 7.90 -2.24 0.70
N ARG A 656 8.87 -1.99 1.60
CA ARG A 656 8.91 -2.59 2.94
C ARG A 656 7.59 -2.38 3.69
N ILE A 657 7.02 -1.18 3.58
CA ILE A 657 5.73 -0.79 4.16
C ILE A 657 4.56 -1.61 3.57
N ASN A 658 4.56 -1.89 2.26
CA ASN A 658 3.55 -2.75 1.65
C ASN A 658 3.67 -4.19 2.16
N TYR A 659 4.88 -4.74 2.27
CA TYR A 659 5.10 -6.10 2.80
C TYR A 659 4.68 -6.21 4.28
N GLY A 660 5.01 -5.23 5.12
CA GLY A 660 4.51 -5.14 6.50
C GLY A 660 2.98 -5.08 6.59
N ARG A 661 2.32 -4.37 5.65
CA ARG A 661 0.85 -4.31 5.60
C ARG A 661 0.22 -5.63 5.18
N LEU A 662 0.86 -6.45 4.34
CA LEU A 662 0.42 -7.81 4.04
C LEU A 662 0.41 -8.67 5.32
N ILE A 663 1.55 -8.72 6.03
CA ILE A 663 1.70 -9.52 7.26
C ILE A 663 0.72 -9.07 8.35
N ARG A 664 0.59 -7.74 8.56
CA ARG A 664 -0.33 -7.15 9.55
C ARG A 664 -1.80 -7.42 9.20
N PHE A 665 -2.16 -7.48 7.92
CA PHE A 665 -3.50 -7.84 7.46
C PHE A 665 -3.81 -9.29 7.74
N ASP A 666 -2.96 -10.23 7.31
CA ASP A 666 -3.18 -11.67 7.49
C ASP A 666 -3.33 -11.99 8.98
N ARG A 667 -2.47 -11.43 9.85
CA ARG A 667 -2.64 -11.50 11.32
C ARG A 667 -4.00 -11.02 11.80
N LEU A 668 -4.45 -9.83 11.37
CA LEU A 668 -5.76 -9.29 11.78
C LEU A 668 -6.94 -10.13 11.25
N LEU A 669 -6.81 -10.77 10.08
CA LEU A 669 -7.81 -11.74 9.62
C LEU A 669 -7.82 -12.98 10.53
N PHE A 670 -6.66 -13.53 10.88
CA PHE A 670 -6.56 -14.68 11.79
C PHE A 670 -7.15 -14.37 13.17
N GLU A 671 -6.80 -13.21 13.75
CA GLU A 671 -7.27 -12.75 15.07
C GLU A 671 -8.80 -12.57 15.10
N LYS A 672 -9.41 -11.99 14.06
CA LYS A 672 -10.87 -11.84 13.96
C LYS A 672 -11.59 -13.18 13.67
N LEU A 673 -11.05 -14.03 12.79
CA LEU A 673 -11.53 -15.41 12.62
C LEU A 673 -11.37 -16.23 13.93
N GLY A 674 -10.41 -15.85 14.78
CA GLY A 674 -10.21 -16.39 16.13
C GLY A 674 -11.14 -15.86 17.22
N SER A 675 -11.94 -14.84 16.92
CA SER A 675 -12.79 -14.11 17.88
C SER A 675 -14.29 -14.38 17.72
N SER A 676 -14.67 -15.33 16.86
CA SER A 676 -16.05 -15.69 16.49
C SER A 676 -16.49 -17.04 17.09
#